data_AF-A0A0F9XZ53-F1
#
_entry.id   AF-A0A0F9XZ53-F1
#
_cell.length_a   1.000
_cell.length_b   1.000
_cell.length_c   1.000
_cell.angle_alpha   90.00
_cell.angle_beta   90.00
_cell.angle_gamma   90.00
#
_symmetry.space_group_name_H-M   'P 1'
#
loop_
_entity.id
_entity.type
_entity.pdbx_description
1 polymer ?
#
loop_
_entity_poly.entity_id
_entity_poly.type
_entity_poly.pdbx_seq_one_letter_code
_entity_poly.pdbx_strand_id
1 'polypeptide(L)'
;MFKKLFFIILLFNLNNLFSVNFGQFFILTLPNTDSHEKLGIWLEETQPAGIMLLTQHVQNRDKTKKLINFLQDKAQELKIPKLIVATDWEGGIVSRPGEQGGFFSVPAPKNLGEQERTYSFLTGKLIGQQMRDVGINMNFAPSLDLFDPDNYVLGSRTFSSDPKKVFECALSFAAGLESEGIIPVYKHFPGLGLGGLDTHLNQVEVKTSKENFKKHVSPFVEVLKNENNPCIMATHAKFINIFENLPTTLSPEAVKYIKNKNKNSLLITDDFFMKGVQIKDDIAQLVLDSLNAGFDLIIYSAQKAGQEIELINNLNKKLILNNKLNNIINFKNNNLKNFNKNFISQYLASKTVKEFYENLDINNSLLITVDITKIRPYQDWFIKKNKSYFAKKLKKSGAKNIKELIFDAKDKECVNKVLDFINKNKSNYKNIILSTFFYGQGVWDKTQEDILKNLQEIFSENLINNNLILISLAHPYEQNIFNNLKNNNIKIFNLGSFSKPLLNEVVNRLTDNKLPEQDLIFKNLKDKLENKKFGLLCHNASYLNINNKKLFLPDLLYKFTQEQKDNTKLVALFSPEHGLMGNLDAFAFVKSQDNSKWGCPIYSLHGEHKSPTKEMLEGLDVFVIDLHEVGLRVYTYLSTLKLCLDSCAQNNIPVIVINYPNPIYFWPPQGPELQKGFESLVGKIYTKFIHGQNIGEIALSSRASLPAEATRAKAGTRDLDIINIYKKTDYLNYFKANNYLPASPNLATLEAVYCYPITVFIEGTNYSEGRGTGYPFQQIGAPWVDGKKLAKVLNSKKLPGIYFEPVEFVPVSINGRASVPKHKGKICQGVFLHLYDLNKVKPADTGKIILETLFNLYPEKSQLIKFGGKNFLDKLVGNDSWSNFLVKP
;
A
#
# COMPACT_ATOMS: atom_id res chain seq x y z
N MET A 1 -26.31 24.81 63.63
CA MET A 1 -24.92 24.58 63.17
C MET A 1 -24.80 23.30 62.33
N PHE A 2 -25.32 22.15 62.80
CA PHE A 2 -25.34 20.88 62.05
C PHE A 2 -26.01 20.92 60.66
N LYS A 3 -27.12 21.64 60.48
CA LYS A 3 -27.76 21.80 59.16
C LYS A 3 -26.91 22.58 58.14
N LYS A 4 -26.12 23.58 58.59
CA LYS A 4 -25.19 24.32 57.71
C LYS A 4 -23.97 23.47 57.34
N LEU A 5 -23.47 22.66 58.28
CA LEU A 5 -22.35 21.74 58.01
C LEU A 5 -22.76 20.62 57.05
N PHE A 6 -23.98 20.08 57.20
CA PHE A 6 -24.53 19.08 56.28
C PHE A 6 -24.73 19.66 54.87
N PHE A 7 -25.20 20.91 54.75
CA PHE A 7 -25.36 21.59 53.44
C PHE A 7 -24.02 21.92 52.77
N ILE A 8 -23.00 22.29 53.55
CA ILE A 8 -21.64 22.54 53.05
C ILE A 8 -20.95 21.24 52.62
N ILE A 9 -21.13 20.13 53.36
CA ILE A 9 -20.63 18.81 52.97
C ILE A 9 -21.38 18.27 51.74
N LEU A 10 -22.68 18.56 51.61
CA LEU A 10 -23.45 18.23 50.40
C LEU A 10 -22.96 19.04 49.18
N LEU A 11 -22.67 20.34 49.36
CA LEU A 11 -22.10 21.21 48.31
C LEU A 11 -20.67 20.83 47.93
N PHE A 12 -19.84 20.42 48.89
CA PHE A 12 -18.49 19.91 48.62
C PHE A 12 -18.50 18.54 47.94
N ASN A 13 -19.43 17.64 48.31
CA ASN A 13 -19.61 16.37 47.61
C ASN A 13 -20.24 16.54 46.23
N LEU A 14 -21.16 17.50 46.03
CA LEU A 14 -21.75 17.79 44.72
C LEU A 14 -20.74 18.43 43.75
N ASN A 15 -19.83 19.28 44.24
CA ASN A 15 -18.74 19.83 43.41
C ASN A 15 -17.69 18.77 43.01
N ASN A 16 -17.53 17.69 43.78
CA ASN A 16 -16.66 16.56 43.44
C ASN A 16 -17.36 15.47 42.61
N LEU A 17 -18.67 15.57 42.37
CA LEU A 17 -19.43 14.53 41.68
C LEU A 17 -19.59 14.75 40.17
N PHE A 18 -19.30 15.94 39.64
CA PHE A 18 -19.25 16.19 38.19
C PHE A 18 -18.31 17.35 37.82
N SER A 19 -17.00 17.23 38.09
CA SER A 19 -16.05 18.00 37.29
C SER A 19 -16.04 17.42 35.88
N VAL A 20 -16.64 18.12 34.93
CA VAL A 20 -16.60 17.72 33.52
C VAL A 20 -15.14 17.74 33.09
N ASN A 21 -14.56 16.58 32.83
CA ASN A 21 -13.22 16.52 32.27
C ASN A 21 -13.27 16.93 30.81
N PHE A 22 -12.90 18.17 30.50
CA PHE A 22 -12.94 18.69 29.14
C PHE A 22 -12.07 17.90 28.15
N GLY A 23 -11.05 17.20 28.63
CA GLY A 23 -10.27 16.26 27.82
C GLY A 23 -11.13 15.21 27.11
N GLN A 24 -12.23 14.77 27.72
CA GLN A 24 -13.13 13.78 27.13
C GLN A 24 -13.92 14.30 25.90
N PHE A 25 -13.79 15.56 25.52
CA PHE A 25 -14.28 16.06 24.23
C PHE A 25 -13.24 16.02 23.12
N PHE A 26 -11.99 15.62 23.41
CA PHE A 26 -10.90 15.71 22.45
C PHE A 26 -10.38 14.35 21.98
N ILE A 27 -10.02 14.32 20.70
CA ILE A 27 -8.99 13.42 20.16
C ILE A 27 -7.73 14.27 19.97
N LEU A 28 -6.70 13.99 20.76
CA LEU A 28 -5.45 14.76 20.76
C LEU A 28 -4.33 14.04 20.03
N THR A 29 -3.53 14.77 19.28
CA THR A 29 -2.27 14.22 18.75
C THR A 29 -1.31 13.91 19.89
N LEU A 30 -0.67 12.74 19.86
CA LEU A 30 0.31 12.37 20.88
C LEU A 30 1.50 13.35 20.89
N PRO A 31 2.05 13.70 22.07
CA PRO A 31 3.31 14.44 22.15
C PRO A 31 4.46 13.64 21.54
N ASN A 32 5.36 14.34 20.84
CA ASN A 32 6.52 13.73 20.22
C ASN A 32 7.63 13.46 21.26
N THR A 33 7.49 12.37 22.02
CA THR A 33 8.45 11.93 23.05
C THR A 33 8.52 10.39 23.10
N ASP A 34 9.72 9.86 23.26
CA ASP A 34 9.94 8.41 23.45
C ASP A 34 9.80 7.98 24.93
N SER A 35 9.61 8.91 25.86
CA SER A 35 9.47 8.63 27.29
C SER A 35 8.02 8.28 27.68
N HIS A 36 7.80 7.04 28.08
CA HIS A 36 6.54 6.56 28.65
C HIS A 36 6.14 7.35 29.90
N GLU A 37 7.09 7.74 30.74
CA GLU A 37 6.81 8.57 31.93
C GLU A 37 6.19 9.91 31.55
N LYS A 38 6.79 10.62 30.59
CA LYS A 38 6.26 11.91 30.10
C LYS A 38 4.87 11.74 29.46
N LEU A 39 4.65 10.65 28.73
CA LEU A 39 3.34 10.34 28.15
C LEU A 39 2.30 10.02 29.22
N GLY A 40 2.70 9.35 30.32
CA GLY A 40 1.84 9.07 31.45
C GLY A 40 1.39 10.34 32.18
N ILE A 41 2.32 11.27 32.45
CA ILE A 41 2.03 12.59 33.03
C ILE A 41 1.09 13.37 32.11
N TRP A 42 1.41 13.41 30.81
CA TRP A 42 0.56 14.08 29.83
C TRP A 42 -0.86 13.52 29.80
N LEU A 43 -1.01 12.19 29.88
CA LEU A 43 -2.33 11.55 29.90
C LEU A 43 -3.12 11.85 31.18
N GLU A 44 -2.43 11.99 32.31
CA GLU A 44 -3.02 12.38 33.60
C GLU A 44 -3.53 13.83 33.59
N GLU A 45 -2.80 14.73 32.94
CA GLU A 45 -3.17 16.15 32.83
C GLU A 45 -4.26 16.39 31.78
N THR A 46 -4.20 15.70 30.64
CA THR A 46 -5.12 15.95 29.51
C THR A 46 -6.36 15.07 29.53
N GLN A 47 -6.27 13.84 30.02
CA GLN A 47 -7.33 12.83 30.08
C GLN A 47 -8.28 12.82 28.86
N PRO A 48 -7.75 12.62 27.64
CA PRO A 48 -8.50 12.81 26.42
C PRO A 48 -9.52 11.69 26.18
N ALA A 49 -10.54 11.94 25.35
CA ALA A 49 -11.39 10.87 24.89
C ALA A 49 -10.66 9.92 23.94
N GLY A 50 -9.73 10.45 23.14
CA GLY A 50 -8.91 9.68 22.24
C GLY A 50 -7.57 10.31 21.94
N ILE A 51 -6.73 9.54 21.27
CA ILE A 51 -5.44 9.94 20.77
C ILE A 51 -5.38 9.73 19.26
N MET A 52 -4.70 10.63 18.55
CA MET A 52 -4.39 10.51 17.13
C MET A 52 -2.90 10.15 16.93
N LEU A 53 -2.66 9.06 16.21
CA LEU A 53 -1.34 8.65 15.78
C LEU A 53 -1.00 9.27 14.43
N LEU A 54 0.11 9.99 14.38
CA LEU A 54 0.73 10.50 13.16
C LEU A 54 1.88 9.58 12.73
N THR A 55 2.38 9.77 11.51
CA THR A 55 3.47 8.96 10.95
C THR A 55 4.69 8.90 11.87
N GLN A 56 5.03 10.01 12.55
CA GLN A 56 6.17 10.07 13.47
C GLN A 56 6.00 9.20 14.74
N HIS A 57 4.76 8.90 15.15
CA HIS A 57 4.47 8.06 16.32
C HIS A 57 4.52 6.57 15.98
N VAL A 58 4.50 6.22 14.68
CA VAL A 58 4.44 4.84 14.22
C VAL A 58 5.77 4.43 13.60
N GLN A 59 6.63 3.84 14.44
CA GLN A 59 7.96 3.35 14.04
C GLN A 59 7.91 1.95 13.43
N ASN A 60 7.33 0.99 14.14
CA ASN A 60 7.06 -0.36 13.65
C ASN A 60 5.87 -0.96 14.41
N ARG A 61 5.27 -2.06 13.90
CA ARG A 61 4.10 -2.70 14.51
C ARG A 61 4.27 -3.02 15.99
N ASP A 62 5.39 -3.60 16.39
CA ASP A 62 5.64 -4.03 17.78
C ASP A 62 5.76 -2.83 18.72
N LYS A 63 6.51 -1.81 18.34
CA LYS A 63 6.65 -0.57 19.13
C LYS A 63 5.33 0.18 19.21
N THR A 64 4.58 0.25 18.11
CA THR A 64 3.27 0.89 18.07
C THR A 64 2.30 0.18 19.01
N LYS A 65 2.29 -1.15 19.00
CA LYS A 65 1.49 -1.97 19.91
C LYS A 65 1.87 -1.76 21.37
N LYS A 66 3.17 -1.74 21.69
CA LYS A 66 3.67 -1.48 23.05
C LYS A 66 3.26 -0.10 23.55
N LEU A 67 3.41 0.93 22.70
CA LEU A 67 3.00 2.29 23.00
C LEU A 67 1.49 2.38 23.28
N ILE A 68 0.67 1.80 22.40
CA ILE A 68 -0.79 1.80 22.56
C ILE A 68 -1.21 1.04 23.82
N ASN A 69 -0.62 -0.13 24.07
CA ASN A 69 -0.90 -0.90 25.29
C ASN A 69 -0.56 -0.10 26.54
N PHE A 70 0.63 0.52 26.58
CA PHE A 70 1.02 1.40 27.69
C PHE A 70 -0.01 2.51 27.93
N LEU A 71 -0.46 3.19 26.88
CA LEU A 71 -1.43 4.28 27.00
C LEU A 71 -2.80 3.79 27.47
N GLN A 72 -3.24 2.62 27.00
CA GLN A 72 -4.49 2.01 27.46
C GLN A 72 -4.41 1.54 28.92
N ASP A 73 -3.30 0.91 29.32
CA ASP A 73 -3.06 0.47 30.70
C ASP A 73 -3.00 1.67 31.64
N LYS A 74 -2.30 2.74 31.24
CA LYS A 74 -2.23 3.98 32.01
C LYS A 74 -3.58 4.68 32.09
N ALA A 75 -4.36 4.71 31.01
CA ALA A 75 -5.73 5.22 31.05
C ALA A 75 -6.60 4.45 32.05
N GLN A 76 -6.47 3.11 32.08
CA GLN A 76 -7.18 2.27 33.03
C GLN A 76 -6.77 2.56 34.48
N GLU A 77 -5.46 2.69 34.75
CA GLU A 77 -4.92 3.07 36.08
C GLU A 77 -5.50 4.39 36.56
N LEU A 78 -5.56 5.39 35.66
CA LEU A 78 -6.10 6.73 35.91
C LEU A 78 -7.64 6.77 35.88
N LYS A 79 -8.32 5.63 35.70
CA LYS A 79 -9.78 5.52 35.56
C LYS A 79 -10.37 6.37 34.42
N ILE A 80 -9.58 6.67 33.41
CA ILE A 80 -10.00 7.32 32.17
C ILE A 80 -10.77 6.28 31.34
N PRO A 81 -11.95 6.62 30.77
CA PRO A 81 -12.64 5.72 29.85
C PRO A 81 -11.74 5.32 28.69
N LYS A 82 -11.78 4.03 28.30
CA LYS A 82 -10.95 3.43 27.24
C LYS A 82 -10.72 4.40 26.08
N LEU A 83 -9.44 4.59 25.72
CA LEU A 83 -9.06 5.58 24.72
C LEU A 83 -9.50 5.14 23.34
N ILE A 84 -10.06 6.08 22.58
CA ILE A 84 -10.10 5.98 21.12
C ILE A 84 -8.66 6.13 20.62
N VAL A 85 -8.20 5.23 19.78
CA VAL A 85 -6.86 5.28 19.17
C VAL A 85 -7.11 5.40 17.67
N ALA A 86 -6.92 6.60 17.15
CA ALA A 86 -7.26 6.97 15.79
C ALA A 86 -6.03 7.23 14.92
N THR A 87 -6.18 7.05 13.61
CA THR A 87 -5.22 7.49 12.60
C THR A 87 -5.94 7.70 11.27
N ASP A 88 -5.22 8.18 10.26
CA ASP A 88 -5.76 8.51 8.95
C ASP A 88 -5.22 7.59 7.86
N TRP A 89 -6.02 6.59 7.48
CA TRP A 89 -5.64 5.60 6.46
C TRP A 89 -6.76 5.35 5.44
N GLU A 90 -6.68 6.05 4.31
CA GLU A 90 -7.59 5.92 3.17
C GLU A 90 -7.07 4.93 2.12
N GLY A 91 -5.74 4.79 2.02
CA GLY A 91 -5.03 4.05 0.98
C GLY A 91 -4.38 4.97 -0.05
N GLY A 92 -3.42 4.44 -0.81
CA GLY A 92 -2.56 5.26 -1.67
C GLY A 92 -1.78 6.30 -0.86
N ILE A 93 -1.87 7.58 -1.25
CA ILE A 93 -1.08 8.68 -0.67
C ILE A 93 -1.41 8.99 0.81
N VAL A 94 -2.61 8.63 1.28
CA VAL A 94 -2.99 8.75 2.69
C VAL A 94 -2.95 7.37 3.33
N SER A 95 -1.73 6.91 3.60
CA SER A 95 -1.45 5.64 4.26
C SER A 95 -0.66 5.87 5.55
N ARG A 96 -1.39 6.12 6.65
CA ARG A 96 -0.81 6.34 7.98
C ARG A 96 -1.44 5.36 8.97
N PRO A 97 -0.65 4.47 9.60
CA PRO A 97 0.76 4.21 9.34
C PRO A 97 1.02 3.52 7.98
N GLY A 98 2.16 3.85 7.36
CA GLY A 98 2.57 3.31 6.06
C GLY A 98 3.62 2.20 6.16
N GLU A 99 4.13 1.74 5.02
CA GLU A 99 5.08 0.61 4.90
C GLU A 99 6.32 0.70 5.76
N GLN A 100 6.85 1.91 5.94
CA GLN A 100 7.93 2.21 6.87
C GLN A 100 7.70 1.70 8.30
N GLY A 101 6.45 1.56 8.73
CA GLY A 101 6.04 1.01 10.03
C GLY A 101 5.78 -0.50 10.04
N GLY A 102 6.03 -1.21 8.93
CA GLY A 102 5.68 -2.62 8.74
C GLY A 102 4.20 -2.84 8.41
N PHE A 103 3.51 -1.83 7.89
CA PHE A 103 2.09 -1.87 7.51
C PHE A 103 1.95 -2.04 5.99
N PHE A 104 1.10 -2.95 5.52
CA PHE A 104 0.88 -3.20 4.09
C PHE A 104 0.10 -2.06 3.44
N SER A 105 0.67 -1.48 2.39
CA SER A 105 -0.03 -0.52 1.53
C SER A 105 -1.28 -1.13 0.92
N VAL A 106 -2.26 -0.27 0.65
CA VAL A 106 -3.47 -0.62 -0.05
C VAL A 106 -3.75 0.37 -1.19
N PRO A 107 -4.54 -0.03 -2.21
CA PRO A 107 -4.84 0.86 -3.33
C PRO A 107 -5.50 2.17 -2.90
N ALA A 108 -5.29 3.23 -3.68
CA ALA A 108 -5.96 4.50 -3.47
C ALA A 108 -7.48 4.36 -3.69
N PRO A 109 -8.32 5.16 -3.00
CA PRO A 109 -9.77 5.16 -3.21
C PRO A 109 -10.18 5.26 -4.68
N LYS A 110 -9.48 6.06 -5.49
CA LYS A 110 -9.75 6.20 -6.93
C LYS A 110 -9.64 4.88 -7.69
N ASN A 111 -8.60 4.09 -7.41
CA ASN A 111 -8.45 2.77 -8.02
C ASN A 111 -9.54 1.81 -7.55
N LEU A 112 -9.92 1.86 -6.27
CA LEU A 112 -11.00 1.04 -5.73
C LEU A 112 -12.35 1.37 -6.38
N GLY A 113 -12.58 2.64 -6.66
CA GLY A 113 -13.77 3.11 -7.36
C GLY A 113 -13.78 2.78 -8.85
N GLU A 114 -12.74 2.20 -9.44
CA GLU A 114 -12.78 1.63 -10.80
C GLU A 114 -13.10 0.13 -10.79
N GLN A 115 -13.04 -0.51 -9.62
CA GLN A 115 -13.27 -1.92 -9.41
C GLN A 115 -14.68 -2.20 -8.85
N GLU A 116 -14.99 -3.48 -8.64
CA GLU A 116 -16.20 -3.88 -7.93
C GLU A 116 -16.13 -3.48 -6.44
N ARG A 117 -17.29 -3.16 -5.84
CA ARG A 117 -17.41 -2.77 -4.42
C ARG A 117 -16.78 -3.76 -3.43
N THR A 118 -16.66 -5.03 -3.81
CA THR A 118 -15.98 -6.08 -3.05
C THR A 118 -14.51 -5.72 -2.75
N TYR A 119 -13.82 -5.05 -3.67
CA TYR A 119 -12.44 -4.60 -3.46
C TYR A 119 -12.36 -3.50 -2.39
N SER A 120 -13.36 -2.62 -2.32
CA SER A 120 -13.44 -1.60 -1.28
C SER A 120 -13.62 -2.25 0.10
N PHE A 121 -14.49 -3.25 0.21
CA PHE A 121 -14.67 -4.03 1.44
C PHE A 121 -13.40 -4.77 1.88
N LEU A 122 -12.75 -5.49 0.96
CA LEU A 122 -11.52 -6.22 1.27
C LEU A 122 -10.39 -5.28 1.69
N THR A 123 -10.31 -4.10 1.08
CA THR A 123 -9.34 -3.08 1.44
C THR A 123 -9.59 -2.53 2.85
N GLY A 124 -10.82 -2.13 3.14
CA GLY A 124 -11.21 -1.68 4.49
C GLY A 124 -10.96 -2.77 5.55
N LYS A 125 -11.24 -4.03 5.22
CA LYS A 125 -10.95 -5.17 6.10
C LYS A 125 -9.45 -5.37 6.33
N LEU A 126 -8.62 -5.28 5.29
CA LEU A 126 -7.18 -5.41 5.43
C LEU A 126 -6.59 -4.29 6.27
N ILE A 127 -6.99 -3.03 6.04
CA ILE A 127 -6.61 -1.91 6.93
C ILE A 127 -7.07 -2.21 8.36
N GLY A 128 -8.32 -2.64 8.53
CA GLY A 128 -8.90 -2.91 9.83
C GLY A 128 -8.15 -3.97 10.64
N GLN A 129 -7.71 -5.04 9.98
CA GLN A 129 -6.88 -6.08 10.59
C GLN A 129 -5.56 -5.52 11.10
N GLN A 130 -4.86 -4.76 10.27
CA GLN A 130 -3.56 -4.19 10.61
C GLN A 130 -3.65 -3.19 11.76
N MET A 131 -4.72 -2.39 11.78
CA MET A 131 -5.02 -1.46 12.86
C MET A 131 -5.29 -2.21 14.18
N ARG A 132 -6.14 -3.22 14.15
CA ARG A 132 -6.45 -4.00 15.34
C ARG A 132 -5.21 -4.66 15.93
N ASP A 133 -4.33 -5.21 15.10
CA ASP A 133 -3.15 -5.95 15.55
C ASP A 133 -2.21 -5.12 16.45
N VAL A 134 -2.19 -3.81 16.24
CA VAL A 134 -1.44 -2.85 17.03
C VAL A 134 -2.29 -2.10 18.07
N GLY A 135 -3.62 -2.27 18.05
CA GLY A 135 -4.54 -1.66 19.02
C GLY A 135 -5.17 -0.33 18.59
N ILE A 136 -5.03 0.06 17.32
CA ILE A 136 -5.81 1.16 16.72
C ILE A 136 -7.26 0.70 16.62
N ASN A 137 -8.23 1.58 16.92
CA ASN A 137 -9.65 1.24 16.96
C ASN A 137 -10.57 2.23 16.24
N MET A 138 -10.01 3.28 15.63
CA MET A 138 -10.74 4.23 14.78
C MET A 138 -9.89 4.61 13.56
N ASN A 139 -10.51 4.75 12.41
CA ASN A 139 -9.88 5.21 11.18
C ASN A 139 -10.61 6.43 10.63
N PHE A 140 -9.88 7.49 10.31
CA PHE A 140 -10.42 8.67 9.63
C PHE A 140 -10.65 8.42 8.13
N ALA A 141 -11.36 7.34 7.81
CA ALA A 141 -11.73 6.94 6.46
C ALA A 141 -13.04 6.13 6.54
N PRO A 142 -13.83 6.05 5.45
CA PRO A 142 -13.55 6.51 4.08
C PRO A 142 -13.91 7.99 3.79
N SER A 143 -13.31 8.55 2.73
CA SER A 143 -13.79 9.81 2.14
C SER A 143 -15.05 9.57 1.28
N LEU A 144 -16.02 10.46 1.45
CA LEU A 144 -17.26 10.58 0.66
C LEU A 144 -17.20 11.76 -0.32
N ASP A 145 -16.04 12.40 -0.46
CA ASP A 145 -15.86 13.50 -1.39
C ASP A 145 -15.93 13.00 -2.85
N LEU A 146 -16.54 13.78 -3.72
CA LEU A 146 -16.61 13.46 -5.15
C LEU A 146 -15.33 13.88 -5.86
N PHE A 147 -14.90 13.06 -6.81
CA PHE A 147 -13.86 13.43 -7.76
C PHE A 147 -14.37 14.55 -8.68
N ASP A 148 -13.63 15.65 -8.75
CA ASP A 148 -13.86 16.73 -9.70
C ASP A 148 -12.70 16.75 -10.74
N PRO A 149 -12.98 16.48 -12.04
CA PRO A 149 -11.99 16.54 -13.10
C PRO A 149 -11.36 17.93 -13.30
N ASP A 150 -11.98 18.99 -12.80
CA ASP A 150 -11.46 20.35 -12.90
C ASP A 150 -10.71 20.79 -11.63
N ASN A 151 -10.76 19.97 -10.56
CA ASN A 151 -10.14 20.23 -9.26
C ASN A 151 -9.48 18.96 -8.67
N TYR A 152 -8.22 18.74 -9.04
CA TYR A 152 -7.45 17.54 -8.70
C TYR A 152 -6.89 17.51 -7.26
N VAL A 153 -7.20 18.49 -6.40
CA VAL A 153 -6.69 18.56 -5.00
C VAL A 153 -7.03 17.29 -4.22
N LEU A 154 -8.22 16.73 -4.43
CA LEU A 154 -8.61 15.47 -3.82
C LEU A 154 -8.17 14.24 -4.63
N GLY A 155 -7.78 14.42 -5.89
CA GLY A 155 -7.07 13.45 -6.74
C GLY A 155 -7.45 11.99 -6.52
N SER A 156 -6.47 11.18 -6.11
CA SER A 156 -6.63 9.74 -5.89
C SER A 156 -7.40 9.37 -4.62
N ARG A 157 -7.74 10.34 -3.76
CA ARG A 157 -8.40 10.15 -2.44
C ARG A 157 -9.92 10.00 -2.52
N THR A 158 -10.49 10.17 -3.71
CA THR A 158 -11.92 10.04 -3.98
C THR A 158 -12.20 8.78 -4.78
N PHE A 159 -13.31 8.09 -4.50
CA PHE A 159 -13.65 6.87 -5.24
C PHE A 159 -14.10 7.16 -6.68
N SER A 160 -14.93 8.18 -6.89
CA SER A 160 -15.55 8.45 -8.19
C SER A 160 -16.09 9.87 -8.26
N SER A 161 -16.45 10.33 -9.46
CA SER A 161 -17.25 11.54 -9.68
C SER A 161 -18.76 11.25 -9.62
N ASP A 162 -19.15 9.97 -9.65
CA ASP A 162 -20.53 9.51 -9.49
C ASP A 162 -20.85 9.35 -7.99
N PRO A 163 -21.82 10.12 -7.44
CA PRO A 163 -22.19 10.04 -6.03
C PRO A 163 -22.66 8.67 -5.57
N LYS A 164 -23.35 7.91 -6.44
CA LYS A 164 -23.82 6.56 -6.11
C LYS A 164 -22.64 5.62 -5.93
N LYS A 165 -21.67 5.68 -6.83
CA LYS A 165 -20.45 4.88 -6.78
C LYS A 165 -19.60 5.21 -5.55
N VAL A 166 -19.47 6.51 -5.21
CA VAL A 166 -18.77 6.95 -3.99
C VAL A 166 -19.44 6.36 -2.75
N PHE A 167 -20.75 6.48 -2.63
CA PHE A 167 -21.51 5.89 -1.51
C PHE A 167 -21.29 4.37 -1.40
N GLU A 168 -21.45 3.63 -2.50
CA GLU A 168 -21.34 2.16 -2.48
C GLU A 168 -19.93 1.68 -2.11
N CYS A 169 -18.89 2.32 -2.64
CA CYS A 169 -17.50 2.01 -2.31
C CYS A 169 -17.16 2.37 -0.86
N ALA A 170 -17.53 3.58 -0.42
CA ALA A 170 -17.29 4.03 0.94
C ALA A 170 -18.00 3.14 1.97
N LEU A 171 -19.29 2.85 1.78
CA LEU A 171 -20.03 1.96 2.68
C LEU A 171 -19.40 0.56 2.74
N SER A 172 -18.93 0.05 1.59
CA SER A 172 -18.24 -1.24 1.54
C SER A 172 -16.91 -1.21 2.30
N PHE A 173 -16.12 -0.16 2.12
CA PHE A 173 -14.85 0.04 2.84
C PHE A 173 -15.07 0.16 4.35
N ALA A 174 -16.04 0.96 4.78
CA ALA A 174 -16.42 1.12 6.18
C ALA A 174 -16.86 -0.21 6.80
N ALA A 175 -17.72 -0.97 6.13
CA ALA A 175 -18.11 -2.31 6.58
C ALA A 175 -16.92 -3.27 6.72
N GLY A 176 -15.88 -3.10 5.90
CA GLY A 176 -14.61 -3.81 6.03
C GLY A 176 -13.90 -3.48 7.34
N LEU A 177 -13.73 -2.19 7.65
CA LEU A 177 -13.15 -1.70 8.91
C LEU A 177 -13.93 -2.21 10.13
N GLU A 178 -15.25 -2.06 10.11
CA GLU A 178 -16.15 -2.48 11.19
C GLU A 178 -16.06 -3.99 11.45
N SER A 179 -15.91 -4.80 10.39
CA SER A 179 -15.77 -6.25 10.53
C SER A 179 -14.55 -6.67 11.34
N GLU A 180 -13.58 -5.77 11.51
CA GLU A 180 -12.35 -5.97 12.27
C GLU A 180 -12.35 -5.20 13.59
N GLY A 181 -13.45 -4.52 13.94
CA GLY A 181 -13.62 -3.75 15.16
C GLY A 181 -13.08 -2.33 15.09
N ILE A 182 -12.86 -1.80 13.89
CA ILE A 182 -12.39 -0.43 13.67
C ILE A 182 -13.58 0.48 13.34
N ILE A 183 -13.67 1.61 14.04
CA ILE A 183 -14.71 2.61 13.83
C ILE A 183 -14.38 3.43 12.57
N PRO A 184 -15.18 3.36 11.49
CA PRO A 184 -14.99 4.22 10.32
C PRO A 184 -15.46 5.64 10.63
N VAL A 185 -14.85 6.62 9.97
CA VAL A 185 -15.26 8.03 10.04
C VAL A 185 -15.40 8.56 8.63
N TYR A 186 -16.63 8.96 8.29
CA TYR A 186 -16.99 9.46 6.98
C TYR A 186 -16.66 10.94 6.87
N LYS A 187 -15.88 11.32 5.87
CA LYS A 187 -15.35 12.69 5.72
C LYS A 187 -15.35 13.17 4.27
N HIS A 188 -15.34 14.46 3.97
CA HIS A 188 -15.46 15.60 4.90
C HIS A 188 -16.80 16.28 4.63
N PHE A 189 -17.75 16.16 5.56
CA PHE A 189 -19.09 16.73 5.36
C PHE A 189 -19.03 18.25 5.21
N PRO A 190 -19.74 18.87 4.25
CA PRO A 190 -20.71 18.28 3.31
C PRO A 190 -20.13 17.87 1.92
N GLY A 191 -18.81 17.88 1.77
CA GLY A 191 -18.08 17.54 0.55
C GLY A 191 -17.07 18.61 0.16
N LEU A 192 -15.77 18.35 0.36
CA LEU A 192 -14.68 19.26 0.01
C LEU A 192 -14.50 19.45 -1.51
N GLY A 193 -14.97 18.49 -2.32
CA GLY A 193 -14.94 18.62 -3.79
C GLY A 193 -15.73 19.82 -4.34
N LEU A 194 -16.51 20.51 -3.51
CA LEU A 194 -17.19 21.76 -3.85
C LEU A 194 -16.26 22.99 -3.79
N GLY A 195 -15.19 22.93 -3.01
CA GLY A 195 -14.23 24.01 -2.84
C GLY A 195 -13.08 23.82 -3.83
N GLY A 196 -13.16 24.48 -4.98
CA GLY A 196 -12.01 24.67 -5.86
C GLY A 196 -10.92 25.47 -5.15
N LEU A 197 -10.07 24.82 -4.35
CA LEU A 197 -8.72 25.21 -3.88
C LEU A 197 -8.31 24.36 -2.65
N ASP A 198 -7.01 24.09 -2.58
CA ASP A 198 -6.26 23.37 -1.54
C ASP A 198 -6.60 23.84 -0.11
N THR A 199 -7.09 22.93 0.73
CA THR A 199 -7.57 23.16 2.11
C THR A 199 -6.47 23.55 3.09
N HIS A 200 -5.23 23.74 2.63
CA HIS A 200 -4.09 24.13 3.46
C HIS A 200 -3.77 25.65 3.46
N LEU A 201 -4.53 26.49 2.73
CA LEU A 201 -4.30 27.94 2.62
C LEU A 201 -5.59 28.77 2.83
N ASN A 202 -5.76 29.34 4.04
CA ASN A 202 -6.82 30.29 4.46
C ASN A 202 -8.28 29.77 4.43
N GLN A 203 -9.15 30.30 5.31
CA GLN A 203 -10.58 29.97 5.39
C GLN A 203 -11.22 29.92 3.98
N VAL A 204 -11.56 28.71 3.52
CA VAL A 204 -12.14 28.51 2.18
C VAL A 204 -13.63 28.83 2.25
N GLU A 205 -14.00 29.98 1.69
CA GLU A 205 -15.39 30.27 1.37
C GLU A 205 -15.78 29.53 0.08
N VAL A 206 -16.71 28.59 0.21
CA VAL A 206 -17.23 27.80 -0.91
C VAL A 206 -18.54 28.41 -1.37
N LYS A 207 -18.53 29.01 -2.57
CA LYS A 207 -19.74 29.48 -3.25
C LYS A 207 -20.19 28.40 -4.22
N THR A 208 -21.37 27.84 -3.99
CA THR A 208 -21.92 26.75 -4.82
C THR A 208 -23.43 26.90 -5.00
N SER A 209 -23.97 26.34 -6.08
CA SER A 209 -25.42 26.29 -6.29
C SER A 209 -26.06 25.25 -5.37
N LYS A 210 -27.36 25.42 -5.05
CA LYS A 210 -28.12 24.43 -4.26
C LYS A 210 -28.13 23.04 -4.91
N GLU A 211 -28.13 22.98 -6.25
CA GLU A 211 -28.11 21.73 -6.99
C GLU A 211 -26.75 21.02 -6.86
N ASN A 212 -25.66 21.76 -7.01
CA ASN A 212 -24.32 21.20 -6.88
C ASN A 212 -24.03 20.77 -5.43
N PHE A 213 -24.48 21.54 -4.45
CA PHE A 213 -24.46 21.13 -3.04
C PHE A 213 -25.22 19.82 -2.82
N LYS A 214 -26.44 19.67 -3.37
CA LYS A 214 -27.23 18.43 -3.25
C LYS A 214 -26.50 17.22 -3.82
N LYS A 215 -25.78 17.39 -4.93
CA LYS A 215 -24.98 16.32 -5.55
C LYS A 215 -23.83 15.87 -4.64
N HIS A 216 -23.05 16.80 -4.08
CA HIS A 216 -21.89 16.47 -3.25
C HIS A 216 -22.27 15.97 -1.85
N VAL A 217 -23.37 16.46 -1.28
CA VAL A 217 -23.84 15.99 0.03
C VAL A 217 -24.57 14.65 -0.06
N SER A 218 -25.00 14.20 -1.25
CA SER A 218 -25.83 12.99 -1.38
C SER A 218 -25.19 11.71 -0.83
N PRO A 219 -23.88 11.43 -1.01
CA PRO A 219 -23.27 10.24 -0.40
C PRO A 219 -23.36 10.26 1.13
N PHE A 220 -23.19 11.42 1.77
CA PHE A 220 -23.37 11.58 3.21
C PHE A 220 -24.82 11.33 3.64
N VAL A 221 -25.78 11.83 2.86
CA VAL A 221 -27.21 11.60 3.12
C VAL A 221 -27.53 10.10 3.06
N GLU A 222 -26.98 9.38 2.09
CA GLU A 222 -27.18 7.94 1.98
C GLU A 222 -26.52 7.16 3.13
N VAL A 223 -25.31 7.52 3.55
CA VAL A 223 -24.68 6.93 4.76
C VAL A 223 -25.54 7.17 5.99
N LEU A 224 -25.99 8.40 6.22
CA LEU A 224 -26.82 8.75 7.38
C LEU A 224 -28.13 7.94 7.45
N LYS A 225 -28.72 7.58 6.31
CA LYS A 225 -29.93 6.75 6.25
C LYS A 225 -29.67 5.26 6.45
N ASN A 226 -28.52 4.76 6.00
CA ASN A 226 -28.23 3.32 5.94
C ASN A 226 -27.46 2.79 7.15
N GLU A 227 -26.76 3.66 7.89
CA GLU A 227 -26.04 3.28 9.10
C GLU A 227 -26.78 3.61 10.39
N ASN A 228 -26.58 2.78 11.41
CA ASN A 228 -27.25 2.97 12.70
C ASN A 228 -26.65 4.12 13.52
N ASN A 229 -25.31 4.19 13.62
CA ASN A 229 -24.58 5.17 14.44
C ASN A 229 -23.35 5.74 13.69
N PRO A 230 -23.54 6.36 12.50
CA PRO A 230 -22.42 6.82 11.67
C PRO A 230 -21.58 7.89 12.40
N CYS A 231 -20.26 7.82 12.25
CA CYS A 231 -19.35 8.89 12.69
C CYS A 231 -19.03 9.80 11.49
N ILE A 232 -19.39 11.09 11.58
CA ILE A 232 -19.23 12.07 10.49
C ILE A 232 -18.23 13.14 10.91
N MET A 233 -17.20 13.34 10.08
CA MET A 233 -16.24 14.43 10.20
C MET A 233 -16.65 15.60 9.31
N ALA A 234 -16.74 16.81 9.89
CA ALA A 234 -17.08 18.03 9.16
C ALA A 234 -15.84 18.90 8.88
N THR A 235 -15.78 19.51 7.70
CA THR A 235 -14.69 20.42 7.30
C THR A 235 -14.79 21.80 7.97
N HIS A 236 -13.67 22.52 8.08
CA HIS A 236 -13.64 23.94 8.44
C HIS A 236 -14.05 24.89 7.29
N ALA A 237 -14.36 24.39 6.09
CA ALA A 237 -14.86 25.23 4.99
C ALA A 237 -16.22 25.87 5.31
N LYS A 238 -16.40 27.11 4.83
CA LYS A 238 -17.62 27.92 4.98
C LYS A 238 -18.41 27.91 3.68
N PHE A 239 -19.62 27.35 3.70
CA PHE A 239 -20.47 27.23 2.51
C PHE A 239 -21.47 28.38 2.42
N ILE A 240 -21.23 29.30 1.49
CA ILE A 240 -22.01 30.53 1.36
C ILE A 240 -23.43 30.22 0.89
N ASN A 241 -24.42 30.77 1.59
CA ASN A 241 -25.87 30.63 1.33
C ASN A 241 -26.40 29.18 1.37
N ILE A 242 -25.67 28.27 2.01
CA ILE A 242 -26.09 26.88 2.25
C ILE A 242 -26.51 26.66 3.70
N PHE A 243 -25.68 27.14 4.63
CA PHE A 243 -25.95 27.19 6.08
C PHE A 243 -25.88 28.67 6.56
N GLU A 244 -25.50 28.93 7.82
CA GLU A 244 -25.43 30.25 8.46
C GLU A 244 -24.26 31.14 8.00
N ASN A 245 -23.62 30.86 6.85
CA ASN A 245 -22.36 31.48 6.46
C ASN A 245 -21.29 31.38 7.56
N LEU A 246 -21.28 30.26 8.30
CA LEU A 246 -20.25 29.88 9.26
C LEU A 246 -19.42 28.71 8.71
N PRO A 247 -18.18 28.51 9.17
CA PRO A 247 -17.48 27.24 9.01
C PRO A 247 -18.39 26.07 9.41
N THR A 248 -18.35 24.96 8.66
CA THR A 248 -19.26 23.83 8.91
C THR A 248 -19.09 23.26 10.31
N THR A 249 -17.87 23.28 10.86
CA THR A 249 -17.58 22.89 12.25
C THR A 249 -18.19 23.82 13.31
N LEU A 250 -18.61 25.03 12.95
CA LEU A 250 -19.20 26.02 13.86
C LEU A 250 -20.70 26.24 13.62
N SER A 251 -21.32 25.49 12.70
CA SER A 251 -22.70 25.75 12.27
C SER A 251 -23.73 24.83 12.96
N PRO A 252 -24.61 25.37 13.84
CA PRO A 252 -25.78 24.66 14.34
C PRO A 252 -26.71 24.14 13.22
N GLU A 253 -26.86 24.89 12.11
CA GLU A 253 -27.66 24.44 10.97
C GLU A 253 -27.08 23.18 10.30
N ALA A 254 -25.76 23.09 10.15
CA ALA A 254 -25.11 21.89 9.62
C ALA A 254 -25.33 20.68 10.55
N VAL A 255 -25.18 20.88 11.88
CA VAL A 255 -25.46 19.83 12.86
C VAL A 255 -26.92 19.38 12.79
N LYS A 256 -27.87 20.32 12.77
CA LYS A 256 -29.30 20.04 12.62
C LYS A 256 -29.60 19.28 11.33
N TYR A 257 -28.94 19.65 10.22
CA TYR A 257 -29.09 18.96 8.94
C TYR A 257 -28.69 17.48 9.03
N ILE A 258 -27.60 17.17 9.75
CA ILE A 258 -27.12 15.79 9.94
C ILE A 258 -28.03 15.04 10.93
N LYS A 259 -28.29 15.60 12.12
CA LYS A 259 -29.06 14.96 13.19
C LYS A 259 -30.53 14.71 12.79
N ASN A 260 -31.12 15.55 11.92
CA ASN A 260 -32.44 15.32 11.35
C ASN A 260 -32.50 14.07 10.46
N LYS A 261 -31.39 13.67 9.85
CA LYS A 261 -31.30 12.44 9.02
C LYS A 261 -30.93 11.25 9.87
N ASN A 262 -30.06 11.43 10.87
CA ASN A 262 -29.72 10.40 11.83
C ASN A 262 -29.41 11.01 13.20
N LYS A 263 -30.35 10.87 14.14
CA LYS A 263 -30.20 11.41 15.51
C LYS A 263 -29.06 10.77 16.31
N ASN A 264 -28.61 9.57 15.91
CA ASN A 264 -27.58 8.80 16.61
C ASN A 264 -26.17 9.04 16.04
N SER A 265 -26.01 9.85 14.99
CA SER A 265 -24.69 10.09 14.40
C SER A 265 -23.74 10.74 15.39
N LEU A 266 -22.49 10.30 15.47
CA LEU A 266 -21.43 11.00 16.22
C LEU A 266 -20.80 12.06 15.32
N LEU A 267 -20.68 13.30 15.80
CA LEU A 267 -20.11 14.39 15.02
C LEU A 267 -18.72 14.75 15.52
N ILE A 268 -17.74 14.66 14.63
CA ILE A 268 -16.35 15.04 14.89
C ILE A 268 -15.96 16.21 13.98
N THR A 269 -15.09 17.08 14.47
CA THR A 269 -14.53 18.18 13.67
C THR A 269 -13.28 17.71 12.93
N ASP A 270 -12.95 18.38 11.84
CA ASP A 270 -11.58 18.35 11.29
C ASP A 270 -10.60 19.00 12.29
N ASP A 271 -9.30 18.92 12.02
CA ASP A 271 -8.27 19.38 12.96
C ASP A 271 -8.22 20.91 13.10
N PHE A 272 -8.51 21.40 14.32
CA PHE A 272 -8.53 22.82 14.65
C PHE A 272 -7.18 23.53 14.53
N PHE A 273 -6.07 22.80 14.51
CA PHE A 273 -4.74 23.40 14.38
C PHE A 273 -4.24 23.51 12.93
N MET A 274 -5.06 23.18 11.93
CA MET A 274 -4.67 23.37 10.52
C MET A 274 -4.48 24.85 10.19
N LYS A 275 -3.49 25.17 9.32
CA LYS A 275 -3.11 26.54 8.86
C LYS A 275 -4.26 27.42 8.34
N GLY A 276 -5.48 26.87 8.17
CA GLY A 276 -6.68 27.59 7.74
C GLY A 276 -7.43 28.35 8.84
N VAL A 277 -7.26 28.00 10.12
CA VAL A 277 -7.78 28.77 11.25
C VAL A 277 -6.66 29.71 11.69
N GLN A 278 -6.71 30.97 11.23
CA GLN A 278 -5.69 31.95 11.56
C GLN A 278 -5.55 32.09 13.08
N ILE A 279 -4.31 32.15 13.57
CA ILE A 279 -3.87 32.30 14.98
C ILE A 279 -4.26 33.69 15.56
N LYS A 280 -5.41 34.24 15.16
CA LYS A 280 -5.95 35.51 15.66
C LYS A 280 -7.16 35.33 16.57
N ASP A 281 -7.86 34.20 16.48
CA ASP A 281 -9.04 33.91 17.28
C ASP A 281 -8.68 33.11 18.54
N ASP A 282 -9.44 33.34 19.62
CA ASP A 282 -9.35 32.55 20.86
C ASP A 282 -9.78 31.10 20.56
N ILE A 283 -8.81 30.19 20.37
CA ILE A 283 -9.04 28.77 20.06
C ILE A 283 -9.98 28.13 21.10
N ALA A 284 -9.87 28.52 22.38
CA ALA A 284 -10.76 28.00 23.40
C ALA A 284 -12.21 28.43 23.13
N GLN A 285 -12.43 29.66 22.65
CA GLN A 285 -13.76 30.11 22.24
C GLN A 285 -14.28 29.34 21.03
N LEU A 286 -13.47 29.13 19.99
CA LEU A 286 -13.88 28.37 18.80
C LEU A 286 -14.27 26.93 19.14
N VAL A 287 -13.53 26.29 20.05
CA VAL A 287 -13.88 24.96 20.56
C VAL A 287 -15.22 24.98 21.29
N LEU A 288 -15.45 25.95 22.18
CA LEU A 288 -16.73 26.11 22.86
C LEU A 288 -17.88 26.32 21.86
N ASP A 289 -17.66 27.14 20.84
CA ASP A 289 -18.65 27.42 19.81
C ASP A 289 -19.00 26.17 19.00
N SER A 290 -18.00 25.34 18.62
CA SER A 290 -18.24 24.02 18.00
C SER A 290 -19.01 23.07 18.91
N LEU A 291 -18.63 22.98 20.19
CA LEU A 291 -19.32 22.14 21.16
C LEU A 291 -20.76 22.63 21.37
N ASN A 292 -21.00 23.93 21.42
CA ASN A 292 -22.34 24.51 21.54
C ASN A 292 -23.17 24.31 20.27
N ALA A 293 -22.55 24.40 19.08
CA ALA A 293 -23.20 24.13 17.80
C ALA A 293 -23.73 22.69 17.69
N GLY A 294 -23.10 21.76 18.41
CA GLY A 294 -23.62 20.40 18.54
C GLY A 294 -22.63 19.28 18.21
N PHE A 295 -21.35 19.60 17.97
CA PHE A 295 -20.31 18.60 17.79
C PHE A 295 -20.08 17.80 19.08
N ASP A 296 -19.66 16.55 18.92
CA ASP A 296 -19.45 15.58 20.00
C ASP A 296 -17.95 15.44 20.32
N LEU A 297 -17.07 15.41 19.32
CA LEU A 297 -15.61 15.31 19.48
C LEU A 297 -14.86 16.38 18.69
N ILE A 298 -13.75 16.85 19.26
CA ILE A 298 -12.85 17.85 18.69
C ILE A 298 -11.49 17.22 18.39
N ILE A 299 -11.00 17.35 17.16
CA ILE A 299 -9.62 16.99 16.82
C ILE A 299 -8.72 18.20 17.04
N TYR A 300 -7.62 18.00 17.76
CA TYR A 300 -6.65 19.06 18.00
C TYR A 300 -5.21 18.53 17.96
N SER A 301 -4.44 18.98 16.97
CA SER A 301 -3.00 18.69 16.86
C SER A 301 -2.14 19.83 17.38
N ALA A 302 -1.70 19.75 18.63
CA ALA A 302 -0.75 20.71 19.18
C ALA A 302 0.58 20.73 18.40
N GLN A 303 1.12 21.93 18.14
CA GLN A 303 2.45 22.09 17.53
C GLN A 303 3.58 22.13 18.55
N LYS A 304 3.28 22.51 19.79
CA LYS A 304 4.22 22.52 20.90
C LYS A 304 3.62 21.74 22.07
N ALA A 305 4.43 20.93 22.74
CA ALA A 305 4.01 20.21 23.92
C ALA A 305 3.43 21.19 24.97
N GLY A 306 2.27 20.83 25.53
CA GLY A 306 1.60 21.63 26.55
C GLY A 306 0.54 22.61 26.04
N GLN A 307 0.42 22.85 24.73
CA GLN A 307 -0.66 23.70 24.18
C GLN A 307 -2.05 23.09 24.40
N GLU A 308 -2.13 21.77 24.30
CA GLU A 308 -3.34 20.99 24.59
C GLU A 308 -3.74 21.09 26.06
N ILE A 309 -2.76 21.10 26.98
CA ILE A 309 -2.98 21.26 28.42
C ILE A 309 -3.47 22.69 28.72
N GLU A 310 -2.84 23.70 28.12
CA GLU A 310 -3.26 25.10 28.24
C GLU A 310 -4.68 25.31 27.72
N LEU A 311 -5.02 24.75 26.56
CA LEU A 311 -6.35 24.81 25.98
C LEU A 311 -7.41 24.20 26.91
N ILE A 312 -7.17 22.98 27.40
CA ILE A 312 -8.09 22.29 28.32
C ILE A 312 -8.25 23.09 29.62
N ASN A 313 -7.16 23.63 30.17
CA ASN A 313 -7.20 24.46 31.38
C ASN A 313 -7.96 25.77 31.19
N ASN A 314 -7.87 26.39 30.01
CA ASN A 314 -8.62 27.60 29.69
C ASN A 314 -10.12 27.31 29.50
N LEU A 315 -10.48 26.16 28.94
CA LEU A 315 -11.87 25.71 28.81
C LEU A 315 -12.52 25.43 30.18
N ASN A 316 -11.79 24.78 31.09
CA ASN A 316 -12.24 24.52 32.47
C ASN A 316 -12.69 25.79 33.21
N LYS A 317 -12.09 26.95 32.90
CA LYS A 317 -12.42 28.23 33.52
C LYS A 317 -13.69 28.89 32.97
N LYS A 318 -14.19 28.49 31.80
CA LYS A 318 -15.34 29.13 31.10
C LYS A 318 -16.72 28.48 31.38
N LEU A 319 -16.81 27.52 32.31
CA LEU A 319 -18.03 26.92 32.90
C LEU A 319 -19.18 26.63 31.91
N ILE A 320 -19.23 25.41 31.37
CA ILE A 320 -20.44 24.86 30.73
C ILE A 320 -20.69 23.42 31.22
N LEU A 321 -21.81 23.22 31.92
CA LEU A 321 -22.41 21.93 32.25
C LEU A 321 -23.14 21.39 31.01
N ASN A 322 -22.75 20.23 30.47
CA ASN A 322 -23.51 19.62 29.38
C ASN A 322 -23.56 18.09 29.43
N ASN A 323 -24.78 17.55 29.21
CA ASN A 323 -25.17 16.14 29.20
C ASN A 323 -24.55 15.29 28.05
N LYS A 324 -23.53 15.79 27.35
CA LYS A 324 -22.95 15.18 26.13
C LYS A 324 -21.92 14.08 26.41
N LEU A 325 -21.27 14.09 27.58
CA LEU A 325 -20.26 13.10 27.96
C LEU A 325 -20.81 11.66 27.90
N ASN A 326 -22.08 11.49 28.24
CA ASN A 326 -22.78 10.19 28.18
C ASN A 326 -22.89 9.65 26.75
N ASN A 327 -23.02 10.51 25.73
CA ASN A 327 -23.06 10.06 24.34
C ASN A 327 -21.69 9.51 23.90
N ILE A 328 -20.60 10.19 24.27
CA ILE A 328 -19.22 9.77 23.96
C ILE A 328 -18.90 8.46 24.69
N ILE A 329 -19.23 8.37 25.98
CA ILE A 329 -19.01 7.17 26.79
C ILE A 329 -19.86 6.00 26.29
N ASN A 330 -21.14 6.23 25.97
CA ASN A 330 -22.01 5.19 25.39
C ASN A 330 -21.51 4.75 24.02
N PHE A 331 -21.05 5.68 23.17
CA PHE A 331 -20.44 5.37 21.88
C PHE A 331 -19.20 4.49 22.06
N LYS A 332 -18.28 4.87 22.96
CA LYS A 332 -17.12 4.05 23.32
C LYS A 332 -17.54 2.66 23.81
N ASN A 333 -18.49 2.59 24.75
CA ASN A 333 -18.91 1.33 25.36
C ASN A 333 -19.67 0.40 24.39
N ASN A 334 -20.42 0.95 23.45
CA ASN A 334 -21.18 0.18 22.46
C ASN A 334 -20.33 -0.26 21.27
N ASN A 335 -19.37 0.56 20.84
CA ASN A 335 -18.56 0.28 19.65
C ASN A 335 -17.19 -0.36 19.96
N LEU A 336 -16.69 -0.27 21.20
CA LEU A 336 -15.45 -0.95 21.63
C LEU A 336 -15.70 -2.34 22.25
N LYS A 337 -16.96 -2.81 22.29
CA LYS A 337 -17.32 -4.19 22.65
C LYS A 337 -17.33 -5.07 21.39
N ASN A 338 -16.78 -6.27 21.52
CA ASN A 338 -16.66 -7.30 20.48
C ASN A 338 -17.88 -7.37 19.55
N PHE A 339 -17.69 -6.94 18.30
CA PHE A 339 -18.69 -7.07 17.26
C PHE A 339 -18.91 -8.54 16.88
N ASN A 340 -20.18 -8.92 16.75
CA ASN A 340 -20.58 -10.25 16.31
C ASN A 340 -20.34 -10.39 14.79
N LYS A 341 -19.28 -11.12 14.43
CA LYS A 341 -18.69 -11.27 13.08
C LYS A 341 -19.64 -11.74 11.95
N ASN A 342 -20.87 -12.13 12.25
CA ASN A 342 -21.71 -12.90 11.34
C ASN A 342 -22.83 -12.13 10.63
N PHE A 343 -23.23 -10.93 11.09
CA PHE A 343 -24.45 -10.29 10.57
C PHE A 343 -24.23 -9.51 9.26
N ILE A 344 -23.22 -8.65 9.17
CA ILE A 344 -23.06 -7.70 8.04
C ILE A 344 -22.53 -8.37 6.77
N SER A 345 -21.57 -9.30 6.92
CA SER A 345 -21.03 -10.08 5.80
C SER A 345 -22.08 -11.01 5.17
N GLN A 346 -22.96 -11.58 5.99
CA GLN A 346 -24.08 -12.39 5.50
C GLN A 346 -25.22 -11.53 4.96
N TYR A 347 -25.47 -10.35 5.54
CA TYR A 347 -26.51 -9.42 5.09
C TYR A 347 -26.20 -8.82 3.72
N LEU A 348 -24.98 -8.33 3.47
CA LEU A 348 -24.61 -7.75 2.17
C LEU A 348 -24.44 -8.81 1.08
N ALA A 349 -23.89 -9.97 1.42
CA ALA A 349 -23.84 -11.12 0.51
C ALA A 349 -25.25 -11.64 0.18
N SER A 350 -26.16 -11.71 1.15
CA SER A 350 -27.53 -12.18 0.92
C SER A 350 -28.39 -11.15 0.20
N LYS A 351 -28.24 -9.85 0.46
CA LYS A 351 -29.00 -8.78 -0.20
C LYS A 351 -28.63 -8.64 -1.68
N THR A 352 -27.32 -8.67 -2.00
CA THR A 352 -26.82 -8.70 -3.39
C THR A 352 -27.35 -9.90 -4.15
N VAL A 353 -27.36 -11.07 -3.50
CA VAL A 353 -27.79 -12.33 -4.10
C VAL A 353 -29.33 -12.41 -4.18
N LYS A 354 -30.06 -11.82 -3.23
CA LYS A 354 -31.53 -11.86 -3.16
C LYS A 354 -32.19 -10.85 -4.11
N GLU A 355 -31.71 -9.60 -4.16
CA GLU A 355 -32.17 -8.59 -5.15
C GLU A 355 -31.91 -9.05 -6.60
N PHE A 356 -30.90 -9.90 -6.77
CA PHE A 356 -30.52 -10.47 -8.06
C PHE A 356 -31.41 -11.65 -8.49
N TYR A 357 -31.81 -12.54 -7.57
CA TYR A 357 -32.67 -13.69 -7.88
C TYR A 357 -34.15 -13.38 -8.02
N GLU A 358 -34.66 -12.34 -7.36
CA GLU A 358 -36.09 -11.95 -7.46
C GLU A 358 -36.50 -11.56 -8.89
N ASN A 359 -35.52 -11.24 -9.76
CA ASN A 359 -35.73 -10.87 -11.16
C ASN A 359 -35.49 -12.04 -12.17
N LEU A 360 -35.14 -13.25 -11.71
CA LEU A 360 -34.80 -14.39 -12.58
C LEU A 360 -35.56 -15.67 -12.17
N ASP A 361 -36.37 -16.23 -13.07
CA ASP A 361 -37.06 -17.50 -12.82
C ASP A 361 -36.11 -18.71 -12.99
N ILE A 362 -35.47 -19.09 -11.90
CA ILE A 362 -34.50 -20.19 -11.81
C ILE A 362 -35.12 -21.53 -11.36
N ASN A 363 -36.46 -21.64 -11.30
CA ASN A 363 -37.13 -22.90 -10.98
C ASN A 363 -37.00 -23.91 -12.12
N ASN A 364 -37.02 -25.20 -11.77
CA ASN A 364 -36.88 -26.31 -12.71
C ASN A 364 -35.61 -26.20 -13.58
N SER A 365 -34.47 -25.96 -12.93
CA SER A 365 -33.19 -25.75 -13.62
C SER A 365 -32.22 -26.92 -13.43
N LEU A 366 -31.47 -27.25 -14.49
CA LEU A 366 -30.32 -28.14 -14.39
C LEU A 366 -29.07 -27.31 -14.10
N LEU A 367 -28.51 -27.42 -12.90
CA LEU A 367 -27.23 -26.81 -12.54
C LEU A 367 -26.08 -27.72 -13.00
N ILE A 368 -25.17 -27.14 -13.75
CA ILE A 368 -23.97 -27.78 -14.23
C ILE A 368 -22.79 -27.04 -13.61
N THR A 369 -22.01 -27.77 -12.83
CA THR A 369 -20.84 -27.28 -12.13
C THR A 369 -19.60 -27.85 -12.81
N VAL A 370 -18.73 -26.98 -13.31
CA VAL A 370 -17.46 -27.37 -13.95
C VAL A 370 -16.33 -27.14 -12.95
N ASP A 371 -15.63 -28.21 -12.57
CA ASP A 371 -14.39 -28.13 -11.79
C ASP A 371 -13.22 -28.08 -12.77
N ILE A 372 -12.60 -26.91 -12.91
CA ILE A 372 -11.49 -26.69 -13.84
C ILE A 372 -10.12 -27.04 -13.23
N THR A 373 -10.09 -27.61 -12.02
CA THR A 373 -8.86 -27.76 -11.22
C THR A 373 -8.50 -29.15 -10.73
N LYS A 374 -9.43 -30.12 -10.63
CA LYS A 374 -9.13 -31.48 -10.15
C LYS A 374 -9.39 -32.58 -11.18
N ILE A 375 -8.39 -33.43 -11.38
CA ILE A 375 -8.49 -34.73 -12.07
C ILE A 375 -9.20 -35.70 -11.11
N ARG A 376 -10.29 -36.34 -11.55
CA ARG A 376 -10.84 -37.53 -10.88
C ARG A 376 -11.02 -38.67 -11.90
N PRO A 377 -10.92 -39.94 -11.49
CA PRO A 377 -11.27 -41.05 -12.37
C PRO A 377 -12.78 -41.11 -12.62
N TYR A 378 -13.17 -41.56 -13.82
CA TYR A 378 -14.52 -41.65 -14.37
C TYR A 378 -15.61 -42.31 -13.48
N GLN A 379 -15.22 -43.12 -12.49
CA GLN A 379 -16.13 -44.06 -11.82
C GLN A 379 -17.03 -43.46 -10.71
N ASP A 380 -16.86 -42.19 -10.31
CA ASP A 380 -17.53 -41.60 -9.12
C ASP A 380 -18.50 -40.42 -9.39
N TRP A 381 -18.93 -40.18 -10.64
CA TRP A 381 -19.41 -38.83 -11.04
C TRP A 381 -20.92 -38.55 -11.06
N PHE A 382 -21.77 -39.50 -10.67
CA PHE A 382 -23.20 -39.20 -10.44
C PHE A 382 -23.50 -38.99 -8.95
N ILE A 383 -23.09 -37.85 -8.40
CA ILE A 383 -23.46 -37.51 -7.03
C ILE A 383 -24.94 -37.10 -6.98
N LYS A 384 -25.81 -38.04 -6.63
CA LYS A 384 -27.28 -37.89 -6.50
C LYS A 384 -27.79 -36.92 -5.41
N LYS A 385 -26.98 -36.00 -4.87
CA LYS A 385 -27.44 -35.01 -3.87
C LYS A 385 -26.63 -33.71 -3.95
N ASN A 386 -27.13 -32.71 -4.69
CA ASN A 386 -26.69 -31.29 -4.75
C ASN A 386 -25.70 -30.89 -3.63
N LYS A 387 -24.39 -31.02 -3.88
CA LYS A 387 -23.34 -30.89 -2.85
C LYS A 387 -22.67 -29.51 -2.88
N SER A 388 -22.63 -28.81 -4.02
CA SER A 388 -21.86 -27.56 -4.09
C SER A 388 -22.46 -26.48 -3.18
N TYR A 389 -21.58 -25.58 -2.73
CA TYR A 389 -21.99 -24.45 -1.90
C TYR A 389 -23.03 -23.57 -2.61
N PHE A 390 -22.85 -23.38 -3.92
CA PHE A 390 -23.77 -22.63 -4.77
C PHE A 390 -25.12 -23.33 -4.91
N ALA A 391 -25.16 -24.65 -5.16
CA ALA A 391 -26.41 -25.41 -5.19
C ALA A 391 -27.18 -25.34 -3.86
N LYS A 392 -26.48 -25.34 -2.72
CA LYS A 392 -27.09 -25.16 -1.39
C LYS A 392 -27.66 -23.76 -1.20
N LYS A 393 -27.00 -22.72 -1.74
CA LYS A 393 -27.48 -21.33 -1.69
C LYS A 393 -28.71 -21.11 -2.56
N LEU A 394 -28.75 -21.66 -3.78
CA LEU A 394 -29.91 -21.61 -4.66
C LEU A 394 -31.15 -22.29 -4.05
N LYS A 395 -30.98 -23.41 -3.34
CA LYS A 395 -32.09 -24.00 -2.58
C LYS A 395 -32.59 -23.11 -1.45
N LYS A 396 -31.66 -22.48 -0.72
CA LYS A 396 -32.00 -21.55 0.38
C LYS A 396 -32.68 -20.27 -0.11
N SER A 397 -32.48 -19.87 -1.36
CA SER A 397 -33.21 -18.74 -1.97
C SER A 397 -34.61 -19.10 -2.46
N GLY A 398 -35.07 -20.34 -2.26
CA GLY A 398 -36.43 -20.78 -2.59
C GLY A 398 -36.59 -21.44 -3.96
N ALA A 399 -35.50 -21.64 -4.72
CA ALA A 399 -35.57 -22.28 -6.02
C ALA A 399 -35.93 -23.77 -5.91
N LYS A 400 -36.90 -24.22 -6.71
CA LYS A 400 -37.45 -25.58 -6.69
C LYS A 400 -36.93 -26.42 -7.87
N ASN A 401 -36.81 -27.74 -7.66
CA ASN A 401 -36.42 -28.73 -8.67
C ASN A 401 -35.05 -28.48 -9.36
N ILE A 402 -34.03 -28.11 -8.58
CA ILE A 402 -32.64 -28.01 -9.08
C ILE A 402 -31.95 -29.37 -9.00
N LYS A 403 -31.37 -29.82 -10.11
CA LYS A 403 -30.46 -30.98 -10.16
C LYS A 403 -29.05 -30.52 -10.49
N GLU A 404 -28.05 -31.01 -9.75
CA GLU A 404 -26.65 -30.65 -9.98
C GLU A 404 -25.88 -31.78 -10.70
N LEU A 405 -25.10 -31.41 -11.71
CA LEU A 405 -24.07 -32.25 -12.35
C LEU A 405 -22.69 -31.63 -12.10
N ILE A 406 -21.70 -32.45 -11.78
CA ILE A 406 -20.30 -32.03 -11.62
C ILE A 406 -19.46 -32.89 -12.55
N PHE A 407 -18.61 -32.30 -13.39
CA PHE A 407 -17.79 -33.06 -14.34
C PHE A 407 -16.41 -32.44 -14.60
N ASP A 408 -15.47 -33.27 -15.08
CA ASP A 408 -14.11 -32.86 -15.47
C ASP A 408 -14.09 -32.48 -16.95
N ALA A 409 -13.71 -31.24 -17.23
CA ALA A 409 -13.73 -30.71 -18.58
C ALA A 409 -12.46 -31.00 -19.39
N LYS A 410 -11.45 -31.69 -18.82
CA LYS A 410 -10.25 -32.17 -19.54
C LYS A 410 -10.44 -33.50 -20.26
N ASP A 411 -11.44 -34.29 -19.87
CA ASP A 411 -11.75 -35.59 -20.46
C ASP A 411 -12.83 -35.46 -21.54
N LYS A 412 -12.45 -35.65 -22.81
CA LYS A 412 -13.37 -35.56 -23.96
C LYS A 412 -14.52 -36.55 -23.86
N GLU A 413 -14.31 -37.76 -23.33
CA GLU A 413 -15.36 -38.76 -23.17
C GLU A 413 -16.34 -38.35 -22.06
N CYS A 414 -15.84 -37.73 -20.99
CA CYS A 414 -16.67 -37.17 -19.92
C CYS A 414 -17.56 -36.03 -20.42
N VAL A 415 -16.94 -35.08 -21.14
CA VAL A 415 -17.64 -33.97 -21.79
C VAL A 415 -18.74 -34.51 -22.69
N ASN A 416 -18.44 -35.48 -23.57
CA ASN A 416 -19.43 -36.11 -24.45
C ASN A 416 -20.58 -36.78 -23.68
N LYS A 417 -20.32 -37.49 -22.59
CA LYS A 417 -21.37 -38.14 -21.77
C LYS A 417 -22.27 -37.14 -21.04
N VAL A 418 -21.70 -36.04 -20.54
CA VAL A 418 -22.48 -34.96 -19.92
C VAL A 418 -23.36 -34.29 -20.97
N LEU A 419 -22.86 -34.13 -22.19
CA LEU A 419 -23.63 -33.59 -23.31
C LEU A 419 -24.74 -34.53 -23.75
N ASP A 420 -24.48 -35.84 -23.85
CA ASP A 420 -25.51 -36.83 -24.11
C ASP A 420 -26.59 -36.82 -23.03
N PHE A 421 -26.18 -36.67 -21.77
CA PHE A 421 -27.11 -36.54 -20.67
C PHE A 421 -27.96 -35.28 -20.80
N ILE A 422 -27.35 -34.13 -21.11
CA ILE A 422 -28.07 -32.87 -21.34
C ILE A 422 -29.01 -33.02 -22.54
N ASN A 423 -28.54 -33.55 -23.67
CA ASN A 423 -29.35 -33.74 -24.86
C ASN A 423 -30.55 -34.67 -24.63
N LYS A 424 -30.39 -35.74 -23.86
CA LYS A 424 -31.49 -36.66 -23.48
C LYS A 424 -32.47 -36.07 -22.46
N ASN A 425 -32.04 -35.09 -21.65
CA ASN A 425 -32.83 -34.60 -20.51
C ASN A 425 -33.20 -33.10 -20.59
N LYS A 426 -32.73 -32.35 -21.58
CA LYS A 426 -32.90 -30.88 -21.68
C LYS A 426 -34.36 -30.45 -21.73
N SER A 427 -35.24 -31.27 -22.31
CA SER A 427 -36.70 -31.05 -22.33
C SER A 427 -37.35 -31.09 -20.94
N ASN A 428 -36.71 -31.71 -19.95
CA ASN A 428 -37.25 -31.83 -18.59
C ASN A 428 -36.96 -30.59 -17.72
N TYR A 429 -36.07 -29.71 -18.17
CA TYR A 429 -35.63 -28.53 -17.44
C TYR A 429 -35.98 -27.26 -18.21
N LYS A 430 -36.36 -26.19 -17.51
CA LYS A 430 -36.65 -24.89 -18.12
C LYS A 430 -35.36 -24.13 -18.43
N ASN A 431 -34.44 -24.12 -17.47
CA ASN A 431 -33.14 -23.46 -17.61
C ASN A 431 -31.98 -24.45 -17.41
N ILE A 432 -30.87 -24.14 -18.04
CA ILE A 432 -29.58 -24.77 -17.75
C ILE A 432 -28.70 -23.69 -17.11
N ILE A 433 -28.18 -23.95 -15.92
CA ILE A 433 -27.33 -23.02 -15.19
C ILE A 433 -25.90 -23.54 -15.23
N LEU A 434 -24.96 -22.75 -15.77
CA LEU A 434 -23.55 -23.11 -15.73
C LEU A 434 -22.85 -22.33 -14.61
N SER A 435 -22.03 -23.04 -13.85
CA SER A 435 -21.20 -22.50 -12.80
C SER A 435 -19.80 -23.10 -12.91
N THR A 436 -18.78 -22.27 -13.08
CA THR A 436 -17.39 -22.71 -12.99
C THR A 436 -16.90 -22.51 -11.55
N PHE A 437 -16.07 -23.41 -11.05
CA PHE A 437 -15.36 -23.22 -9.79
C PHE A 437 -13.89 -23.62 -9.92
N PHE A 438 -13.02 -22.85 -9.25
CA PHE A 438 -11.58 -23.06 -9.22
C PHE A 438 -11.11 -23.49 -7.82
N TYR A 439 -10.42 -24.63 -7.72
CA TYR A 439 -9.75 -25.14 -6.53
C TYR A 439 -8.24 -25.33 -6.78
N GLY A 440 -7.42 -24.30 -6.64
CA GLY A 440 -5.95 -24.47 -6.71
C GLY A 440 -5.15 -23.19 -6.93
N GLN A 441 -3.82 -23.30 -7.00
CA GLN A 441 -2.86 -22.23 -7.31
C GLN A 441 -2.38 -22.28 -8.78
N GLY A 442 -3.28 -22.55 -9.73
CA GLY A 442 -2.93 -22.58 -11.15
C GLY A 442 -2.92 -21.17 -11.76
N VAL A 443 -1.94 -20.87 -12.61
CA VAL A 443 -2.01 -19.72 -13.51
C VAL A 443 -3.07 -20.02 -14.58
N TRP A 444 -3.87 -19.01 -14.95
CA TRP A 444 -4.75 -19.12 -16.10
C TRP A 444 -3.93 -19.51 -17.34
N ASP A 445 -4.19 -20.66 -17.94
CA ASP A 445 -3.42 -21.19 -19.07
C ASP A 445 -4.27 -21.45 -20.31
N LYS A 446 -3.60 -21.68 -21.43
CA LYS A 446 -4.24 -21.92 -22.73
C LYS A 446 -5.12 -23.17 -22.71
N THR A 447 -4.80 -24.17 -21.89
CA THR A 447 -5.61 -25.38 -21.75
C THR A 447 -7.00 -25.07 -21.20
N GLN A 448 -7.08 -24.21 -20.18
CA GLN A 448 -8.35 -23.78 -19.59
C GLN A 448 -9.15 -22.93 -20.57
N GLU A 449 -8.48 -22.05 -21.32
CA GLU A 449 -9.10 -21.27 -22.38
C GLU A 449 -9.68 -22.17 -23.48
N ASP A 450 -8.93 -23.18 -23.95
CA ASP A 450 -9.36 -24.12 -24.98
C ASP A 450 -10.55 -25.00 -24.49
N ILE A 451 -10.55 -25.40 -23.23
CA ILE A 451 -11.68 -26.12 -22.61
C ILE A 451 -12.95 -25.27 -22.61
N LEU A 452 -12.83 -24.00 -22.21
CA LEU A 452 -13.98 -23.09 -22.15
C LEU A 452 -14.49 -22.72 -23.55
N LYS A 453 -13.59 -22.57 -24.53
CA LYS A 453 -13.95 -22.39 -25.95
C LYS A 453 -14.65 -23.61 -26.52
N ASN A 454 -14.18 -24.82 -26.22
CA ASN A 454 -14.87 -26.06 -26.62
C ASN A 454 -16.27 -26.13 -25.99
N LEU A 455 -16.39 -25.83 -24.69
CA LEU A 455 -17.70 -25.78 -24.02
C LEU A 455 -18.61 -24.72 -24.65
N GLN A 456 -18.08 -23.55 -24.99
CA GLN A 456 -18.79 -22.49 -25.69
C GLN A 456 -19.35 -22.96 -27.04
N GLU A 457 -18.51 -23.53 -27.90
CA GLU A 457 -18.93 -24.06 -29.21
C GLU A 457 -20.04 -25.12 -29.04
N ILE A 458 -19.82 -26.07 -28.15
CA ILE A 458 -20.76 -27.17 -27.90
C ILE A 458 -22.11 -26.68 -27.35
N PHE A 459 -22.11 -25.73 -26.41
CA PHE A 459 -23.34 -25.14 -25.86
C PHE A 459 -24.07 -24.27 -26.90
N SER A 460 -23.33 -23.66 -27.83
CA SER A 460 -23.91 -22.90 -28.94
C SER A 460 -24.65 -23.78 -29.95
N GLU A 461 -24.20 -25.02 -30.16
CA GLU A 461 -24.78 -25.95 -31.14
C GLU A 461 -25.98 -26.77 -30.59
N ASN A 462 -26.00 -27.10 -29.28
CA ASN A 462 -26.91 -28.13 -28.74
C ASN A 462 -28.14 -27.61 -27.96
N LEU A 463 -28.23 -26.32 -27.61
CA LEU A 463 -29.21 -25.79 -26.65
C LEU A 463 -30.23 -24.80 -27.23
N ILE A 464 -30.78 -25.10 -28.41
CA ILE A 464 -31.64 -24.20 -29.18
C ILE A 464 -32.98 -23.84 -28.47
N ASN A 465 -33.49 -24.70 -27.57
CA ASN A 465 -34.85 -24.58 -27.00
C ASN A 465 -34.93 -24.18 -25.51
N ASN A 466 -33.81 -23.93 -24.82
CA ASN A 466 -33.76 -23.63 -23.37
C ASN A 466 -33.06 -22.30 -23.08
N ASN A 467 -33.33 -21.69 -21.92
CA ASN A 467 -32.54 -20.56 -21.42
C ASN A 467 -31.24 -21.10 -20.78
N LEU A 468 -30.09 -20.68 -21.29
CA LEU A 468 -28.79 -20.95 -20.66
C LEU A 468 -28.39 -19.73 -19.82
N ILE A 469 -28.22 -19.93 -18.51
CA ILE A 469 -27.90 -18.86 -17.57
C ILE A 469 -26.53 -19.14 -16.94
N LEU A 470 -25.53 -18.30 -17.23
CA LEU A 470 -24.19 -18.40 -16.63
C LEU A 470 -24.19 -17.51 -15.38
N ILE A 471 -23.95 -18.06 -14.18
CA ILE A 471 -24.16 -17.30 -12.92
C ILE A 471 -22.90 -17.20 -12.05
N SER A 472 -21.84 -17.93 -12.34
CA SER A 472 -20.60 -17.86 -11.55
C SER A 472 -19.40 -18.14 -12.43
N LEU A 473 -18.52 -17.15 -12.53
CA LEU A 473 -17.24 -17.23 -13.22
C LEU A 473 -16.13 -17.23 -12.19
N ALA A 474 -15.22 -18.20 -12.27
CA ALA A 474 -14.12 -18.33 -11.33
C ALA A 474 -13.01 -17.30 -11.61
N HIS A 475 -12.91 -16.81 -12.85
CA HIS A 475 -11.90 -15.87 -13.32
C HIS A 475 -12.45 -14.81 -14.29
N PRO A 476 -11.97 -13.54 -14.27
CA PRO A 476 -12.47 -12.46 -15.13
C PRO A 476 -12.39 -12.73 -16.65
N TYR A 477 -11.42 -13.53 -17.11
CA TYR A 477 -11.27 -13.88 -18.53
C TYR A 477 -12.40 -14.78 -19.06
N GLU A 478 -13.11 -15.50 -18.19
CA GLU A 478 -14.22 -16.36 -18.61
C GLU A 478 -15.36 -15.54 -19.22
N GLN A 479 -15.54 -14.30 -18.78
CA GLN A 479 -16.56 -13.40 -19.29
C GLN A 479 -16.30 -13.08 -20.77
N ASN A 480 -15.04 -12.87 -21.15
CA ASN A 480 -14.65 -12.57 -22.53
C ASN A 480 -14.91 -13.74 -23.49
N ILE A 481 -14.78 -14.98 -23.02
CA ILE A 481 -15.03 -16.18 -23.84
C ILE A 481 -16.52 -16.28 -24.14
N PHE A 482 -17.37 -16.29 -23.11
CA PHE A 482 -18.80 -16.52 -23.28
C PHE A 482 -19.58 -15.31 -23.81
N ASN A 483 -19.05 -14.07 -23.69
CA ASN A 483 -19.66 -12.87 -24.26
C ASN A 483 -19.93 -12.96 -25.77
N ASN A 484 -19.21 -13.83 -26.50
CA ASN A 484 -19.36 -13.99 -27.94
C ASN A 484 -20.49 -14.97 -28.37
N LEU A 485 -21.20 -15.58 -27.42
CA LEU A 485 -22.36 -16.44 -27.72
C LEU A 485 -23.55 -15.59 -28.22
N LYS A 486 -23.66 -15.42 -29.55
CA LYS A 486 -24.68 -14.60 -30.23
C LYS A 486 -26.07 -15.28 -30.27
N ASN A 487 -26.66 -15.59 -29.12
CA ASN A 487 -28.04 -16.09 -29.10
C ASN A 487 -28.87 -15.44 -27.99
N ASN A 488 -30.11 -15.05 -28.30
CA ASN A 488 -30.98 -14.23 -27.44
C ASN A 488 -31.40 -14.92 -26.12
N ASN A 489 -31.18 -16.23 -26.00
CA ASN A 489 -31.60 -17.03 -24.84
C ASN A 489 -30.49 -17.25 -23.80
N ILE A 490 -29.32 -16.61 -23.96
CA ILE A 490 -28.16 -16.76 -23.07
C ILE A 490 -28.01 -15.52 -22.20
N LYS A 491 -28.00 -15.69 -20.87
CA LYS A 491 -27.81 -14.59 -19.91
C LYS A 491 -26.57 -14.83 -19.06
N ILE A 492 -25.61 -13.93 -19.15
CA ILE A 492 -24.32 -14.02 -18.44
C ILE A 492 -24.35 -13.11 -17.23
N PHE A 493 -24.06 -13.69 -16.06
CA PHE A 493 -24.06 -13.01 -14.79
C PHE A 493 -22.80 -13.39 -14.01
N ASN A 494 -22.01 -12.37 -13.67
CA ASN A 494 -20.81 -12.55 -12.88
C ASN A 494 -21.14 -12.28 -11.42
N LEU A 495 -21.29 -13.34 -10.62
CA LEU A 495 -21.47 -13.18 -9.17
C LEU A 495 -20.16 -12.92 -8.40
N GLY A 496 -19.02 -12.92 -9.11
CA GLY A 496 -17.70 -13.07 -8.51
C GLY A 496 -17.64 -14.42 -7.80
N SER A 497 -16.74 -15.32 -8.20
CA SER A 497 -16.53 -16.48 -7.34
C SER A 497 -16.26 -15.98 -5.93
N PHE A 498 -17.10 -16.40 -4.98
CA PHE A 498 -16.79 -16.41 -3.56
C PHE A 498 -15.48 -17.15 -3.46
N SER A 499 -14.38 -16.42 -3.61
CA SER A 499 -13.10 -17.03 -3.83
C SER A 499 -12.64 -17.42 -2.44
N LYS A 500 -13.08 -18.60 -2.02
CA LYS A 500 -12.40 -19.37 -1.01
C LYS A 500 -10.90 -19.47 -1.33
N PRO A 501 -10.40 -19.36 -2.57
CA PRO A 501 -8.98 -19.12 -2.84
C PRO A 501 -8.47 -17.74 -2.38
N LEU A 502 -9.13 -16.60 -2.66
CA LEU A 502 -8.68 -15.29 -2.13
C LEU A 502 -8.88 -15.20 -0.62
N LEU A 503 -9.95 -15.81 -0.09
CA LEU A 503 -10.25 -15.90 1.34
C LEU A 503 -9.36 -16.94 2.04
N ASN A 504 -8.95 -18.04 1.40
CA ASN A 504 -7.93 -18.98 1.89
C ASN A 504 -6.53 -18.47 1.60
N GLU A 505 -6.32 -17.55 0.67
CA GLU A 505 -5.03 -16.90 0.43
C GLU A 505 -4.86 -15.81 1.47
N VAL A 506 -5.92 -15.06 1.79
CA VAL A 506 -6.01 -14.18 2.95
C VAL A 506 -5.94 -15.00 4.25
N VAL A 507 -6.67 -16.10 4.40
CA VAL A 507 -6.61 -16.96 5.61
C VAL A 507 -5.29 -17.72 5.70
N ASN A 508 -4.73 -18.28 4.64
CA ASN A 508 -3.38 -18.89 4.66
C ASN A 508 -2.32 -17.82 4.91
N ARG A 509 -2.42 -16.60 4.35
CA ARG A 509 -1.58 -15.44 4.73
C ARG A 509 -1.73 -15.06 6.21
N LEU A 510 -2.86 -15.41 6.85
CA LEU A 510 -3.20 -15.06 8.23
C LEU A 510 -3.05 -16.22 9.24
N THR A 511 -2.97 -17.48 8.80
CA THR A 511 -2.94 -18.68 9.67
C THR A 511 -1.75 -19.59 9.39
N ASP A 512 -1.26 -19.65 8.16
CA ASP A 512 -0.02 -20.35 7.81
C ASP A 512 0.99 -19.30 7.38
N ASN A 513 1.61 -18.73 8.40
CA ASN A 513 3.02 -18.44 8.42
C ASN A 513 3.77 -19.60 7.71
N LYS A 514 3.89 -19.57 6.37
CA LYS A 514 4.86 -20.32 5.57
C LYS A 514 5.10 -19.52 4.29
N LEU A 515 6.19 -18.78 4.30
CA LEU A 515 6.74 -18.14 3.11
C LEU A 515 7.16 -19.21 2.09
N PRO A 516 7.09 -18.90 0.78
CA PRO A 516 7.37 -19.88 -0.27
C PRO A 516 8.78 -20.43 -0.10
N GLU A 517 8.90 -21.72 0.20
CA GLU A 517 10.10 -22.59 0.06
C GLU A 517 11.48 -22.01 0.48
N GLN A 518 11.59 -20.88 1.20
CA GLN A 518 12.88 -20.29 1.58
C GLN A 518 13.65 -21.20 2.55
N ASP A 519 12.94 -22.06 3.28
CA ASP A 519 13.52 -23.17 4.05
C ASP A 519 14.27 -24.17 3.14
N LEU A 520 13.69 -24.53 1.99
CA LEU A 520 14.28 -25.43 1.00
C LEU A 520 15.45 -24.74 0.26
N ILE A 521 15.31 -23.44 -0.01
CA ILE A 521 16.37 -22.63 -0.63
C ILE A 521 17.58 -22.50 0.30
N PHE A 522 17.36 -22.23 1.59
CA PHE A 522 18.43 -22.20 2.58
C PHE A 522 19.07 -23.59 2.76
N LYS A 523 18.27 -24.66 2.66
CA LYS A 523 18.81 -26.02 2.60
C LYS A 523 19.74 -26.21 1.39
N ASN A 524 19.29 -25.89 0.18
CA ASN A 524 20.10 -26.01 -1.04
C ASN A 524 21.38 -25.17 -0.98
N LEU A 525 21.33 -23.98 -0.38
CA LEU A 525 22.53 -23.16 -0.16
C LEU A 525 23.49 -23.84 0.82
N LYS A 526 23.00 -24.39 1.92
CA LYS A 526 23.82 -25.14 2.89
C LYS A 526 24.50 -26.34 2.23
N ASP A 527 23.74 -27.16 1.50
CA ASP A 527 24.26 -28.35 0.80
C ASP A 527 25.40 -27.97 -0.17
N LYS A 528 25.36 -26.78 -0.78
CA LYS A 528 26.43 -26.27 -1.67
C LYS A 528 27.65 -25.70 -0.95
N LEU A 529 27.51 -25.36 0.34
CA LEU A 529 28.55 -24.77 1.19
C LEU A 529 29.20 -25.79 2.13
N GLU A 530 28.62 -26.99 2.29
CA GLU A 530 29.23 -28.08 3.07
C GLU A 530 30.66 -28.37 2.61
N ASN A 531 31.56 -28.56 3.57
CA ASN A 531 33.01 -28.72 3.40
C ASN A 531 33.75 -27.56 2.71
N LYS A 532 33.16 -26.36 2.59
CA LYS A 532 33.78 -25.21 1.90
C LYS A 532 34.05 -24.02 2.80
N LYS A 533 35.16 -23.33 2.53
CA LYS A 533 35.46 -21.99 3.02
C LYS A 533 34.86 -20.97 2.06
N PHE A 534 34.03 -20.06 2.55
CA PHE A 534 33.29 -19.14 1.67
C PHE A 534 33.34 -17.69 2.13
N GLY A 535 33.30 -16.78 1.15
CA GLY A 535 33.06 -15.36 1.34
C GLY A 535 31.63 -15.00 0.97
N LEU A 536 31.03 -14.01 1.64
CA LEU A 536 29.66 -13.56 1.37
C LEU A 536 29.60 -12.05 1.13
N LEU A 537 29.21 -11.66 -0.09
CA LEU A 537 28.79 -10.30 -0.41
C LEU A 537 27.30 -10.13 -0.10
N CYS A 538 26.98 -9.25 0.84
CA CYS A 538 25.61 -9.03 1.32
C CYS A 538 25.40 -7.59 1.80
N HIS A 539 24.14 -7.23 2.07
CA HIS A 539 23.77 -5.91 2.58
C HIS A 539 22.54 -5.98 3.48
N ASN A 540 22.00 -4.82 3.86
CA ASN A 540 20.89 -4.71 4.81
C ASN A 540 19.58 -5.38 4.40
N ALA A 541 19.39 -5.73 3.13
CA ALA A 541 18.19 -6.45 2.68
C ALA A 541 18.39 -7.97 2.66
N SER A 542 19.60 -8.47 2.94
CA SER A 542 19.98 -9.89 2.96
C SER A 542 19.30 -10.68 4.08
N TYR A 543 17.99 -10.84 3.99
CA TYR A 543 17.17 -11.58 4.94
C TYR A 543 16.47 -12.74 4.23
N LEU A 544 16.37 -13.86 4.95
CA LEU A 544 15.52 -14.99 4.59
C LEU A 544 14.44 -15.16 5.66
N ASN A 545 13.27 -15.57 5.21
CA ASN A 545 12.16 -15.95 6.06
C ASN A 545 12.17 -17.47 6.25
N ILE A 546 12.71 -17.90 7.39
CA ILE A 546 12.88 -19.30 7.77
C ILE A 546 11.95 -19.59 8.94
N ASN A 547 11.07 -20.60 8.83
CA ASN A 547 10.04 -20.88 9.84
C ASN A 547 9.29 -19.61 10.31
N ASN A 548 9.04 -18.66 9.39
CA ASN A 548 8.33 -17.40 9.61
C ASN A 548 9.01 -16.42 10.55
N LYS A 549 10.31 -16.60 10.70
CA LYS A 549 11.18 -15.61 11.29
C LYS A 549 12.02 -15.01 10.18
N LYS A 550 12.00 -13.69 10.11
CA LYS A 550 12.90 -12.92 9.25
C LYS A 550 14.28 -12.93 9.89
N LEU A 551 15.21 -13.66 9.29
CA LEU A 551 16.54 -13.90 9.81
C LEU A 551 17.58 -13.35 8.84
N PHE A 552 18.56 -12.65 9.37
CA PHE A 552 19.63 -12.04 8.59
C PHE A 552 20.55 -13.14 8.06
N LEU A 553 20.83 -13.15 6.76
CA LEU A 553 21.57 -14.24 6.10
C LEU A 553 22.98 -14.44 6.68
N PRO A 554 23.77 -13.38 6.99
CA PRO A 554 25.04 -13.54 7.69
C PRO A 554 24.92 -14.24 9.05
N ASP A 555 23.89 -13.92 9.84
CA ASP A 555 23.66 -14.58 11.13
C ASP A 555 23.31 -16.06 10.94
N LEU A 556 22.51 -16.40 9.93
CA LEU A 556 22.15 -17.77 9.58
C LEU A 556 23.36 -18.60 9.13
N LEU A 557 24.16 -18.08 8.21
CA LEU A 557 25.31 -18.80 7.66
C LEU A 557 26.44 -18.94 8.68
N TYR A 558 26.66 -17.91 9.51
CA TYR A 558 27.58 -18.02 10.62
C TYR A 558 27.15 -19.11 11.59
N LYS A 559 25.87 -19.11 12.02
CA LYS A 559 25.34 -20.16 12.89
C LYS A 559 25.49 -21.55 12.27
N PHE A 560 25.17 -21.70 10.99
CA PHE A 560 25.37 -22.95 10.25
C PHE A 560 26.82 -23.43 10.32
N THR A 561 27.81 -22.55 10.14
CA THR A 561 29.23 -22.93 10.22
C THR A 561 29.65 -23.37 11.63
N GLN A 562 29.04 -22.83 12.69
CA GLN A 562 29.31 -23.26 14.07
C GLN A 562 28.70 -24.63 14.40
N GLU A 563 27.66 -25.04 13.66
CA GLU A 563 26.99 -26.33 13.85
C GLU A 563 27.70 -27.48 13.10
N GLN A 564 28.60 -27.17 12.15
CA GLN A 564 29.35 -28.17 11.39
C GLN A 564 30.60 -28.65 12.12
N LYS A 565 30.92 -29.94 11.94
CA LYS A 565 32.18 -30.55 12.43
C LYS A 565 33.24 -30.68 11.32
N ASP A 566 32.93 -30.18 10.13
CA ASP A 566 33.73 -30.32 8.93
C ASP A 566 34.49 -29.01 8.60
N ASN A 567 35.04 -28.88 7.39
CA ASN A 567 35.80 -27.69 6.98
C ASN A 567 34.93 -26.49 6.52
N THR A 568 33.62 -26.51 6.79
CA THR A 568 32.69 -25.43 6.42
C THR A 568 32.96 -24.16 7.23
N LYS A 569 33.35 -23.05 6.57
CA LYS A 569 33.70 -21.82 7.29
C LYS A 569 33.33 -20.55 6.53
N LEU A 570 32.68 -19.60 7.20
CA LEU A 570 32.55 -18.22 6.74
C LEU A 570 33.87 -17.48 7.00
N VAL A 571 34.60 -17.13 5.95
CA VAL A 571 35.96 -16.57 6.04
C VAL A 571 35.99 -15.05 5.93
N ALA A 572 35.07 -14.46 5.18
CA ALA A 572 34.98 -13.00 5.03
C ALA A 572 33.57 -12.55 4.64
N LEU A 573 33.19 -11.36 5.08
CA LEU A 573 32.01 -10.64 4.61
C LEU A 573 32.43 -9.48 3.73
N PHE A 574 31.65 -9.22 2.68
CA PHE A 574 31.84 -8.11 1.76
C PHE A 574 30.57 -7.26 1.75
N SER A 575 30.72 -5.94 1.74
CA SER A 575 29.60 -5.01 1.68
C SER A 575 29.68 -4.07 0.46
N PRO A 576 28.56 -3.78 -0.21
CA PRO A 576 28.51 -2.89 -1.36
C PRO A 576 28.41 -1.40 -0.93
N GLU A 577 27.94 -0.54 -1.83
CA GLU A 577 27.51 0.82 -1.50
C GLU A 577 26.48 0.81 -0.34
N HIS A 578 26.52 1.82 0.54
CA HIS A 578 25.75 1.91 1.80
C HIS A 578 26.18 0.99 2.96
N GLY A 579 27.15 0.09 2.75
CA GLY A 579 27.68 -0.81 3.77
C GLY A 579 26.72 -1.92 4.20
N LEU A 580 27.17 -2.79 5.11
CA LEU A 580 26.44 -4.02 5.47
C LEU A 580 25.05 -3.75 6.09
N MET A 581 24.91 -2.66 6.86
CA MET A 581 23.66 -2.28 7.53
C MET A 581 22.85 -1.25 6.74
N GLY A 582 23.33 -0.80 5.57
CA GLY A 582 22.56 0.08 4.67
C GLY A 582 22.15 1.40 5.31
N ASN A 583 22.94 1.90 6.25
CA ASN A 583 22.68 3.11 7.03
C ASN A 583 23.70 4.22 6.74
N LEU A 584 24.41 4.12 5.61
CA LEU A 584 25.40 5.08 5.16
C LEU A 584 24.93 5.72 3.85
N ASP A 585 25.24 7.01 3.67
CA ASP A 585 24.90 7.74 2.45
C ASP A 585 25.62 7.16 1.22
N ALA A 586 25.06 7.37 0.02
CA ALA A 586 25.66 6.88 -1.25
C ALA A 586 27.12 7.32 -1.43
N PHE A 587 27.45 8.54 -0.97
CA PHE A 587 28.78 9.12 -1.08
C PHE A 587 29.70 8.86 0.13
N ALA A 588 29.26 8.09 1.13
CA ALA A 588 30.05 7.82 2.33
C ALA A 588 31.13 6.75 2.07
N PHE A 589 32.34 6.99 2.58
CA PHE A 589 33.39 5.98 2.63
C PHE A 589 33.10 4.95 3.72
N VAL A 590 33.21 3.66 3.40
CA VAL A 590 33.06 2.56 4.36
C VAL A 590 34.43 1.96 4.59
N LYS A 591 34.89 1.91 5.84
CA LYS A 591 36.17 1.26 6.21
C LYS A 591 35.95 -0.23 6.48
N SER A 592 36.96 -1.03 6.15
CA SER A 592 37.00 -2.44 6.57
C SER A 592 37.04 -2.55 8.09
N GLN A 593 36.46 -3.62 8.63
CA GLN A 593 36.44 -3.91 10.06
C GLN A 593 37.13 -5.24 10.34
N ASP A 594 38.15 -5.20 11.19
CA ASP A 594 38.78 -6.39 11.74
C ASP A 594 37.95 -6.92 12.91
N ASN A 595 37.70 -8.23 12.94
CA ASN A 595 36.95 -8.94 13.98
C ASN A 595 35.48 -8.51 14.18
N SER A 596 34.60 -9.03 13.33
CA SER A 596 33.15 -8.89 13.49
C SER A 596 32.53 -9.92 14.45
N LYS A 597 31.26 -9.73 14.81
CA LYS A 597 30.47 -10.73 15.56
C LYS A 597 30.34 -12.10 14.84
N TRP A 598 30.69 -12.16 13.55
CA TRP A 598 30.69 -13.37 12.73
C TRP A 598 32.08 -14.03 12.64
N GLY A 599 33.02 -13.63 13.51
CA GLY A 599 34.35 -14.26 13.59
C GLY A 599 35.23 -14.12 12.34
N CYS A 600 34.88 -13.19 11.46
CA CYS A 600 35.58 -12.91 10.20
C CYS A 600 35.65 -11.39 9.91
N PRO A 601 36.61 -10.92 9.08
CA PRO A 601 36.67 -9.53 8.65
C PRO A 601 35.49 -9.13 7.76
N ILE A 602 35.15 -7.84 7.78
CA ILE A 602 34.18 -7.22 6.86
C ILE A 602 34.95 -6.27 5.94
N TYR A 603 34.98 -6.58 4.65
CA TYR A 603 35.57 -5.74 3.62
C TYR A 603 34.51 -4.84 2.98
N SER A 604 34.85 -3.56 2.79
CA SER A 604 34.04 -2.70 1.94
C SER A 604 34.48 -2.80 0.49
N LEU A 605 33.51 -3.06 -0.39
CA LEU A 605 33.67 -2.93 -1.85
C LEU A 605 33.16 -1.57 -2.35
N HIS A 606 33.09 -0.59 -1.45
CA HIS A 606 32.73 0.79 -1.75
C HIS A 606 33.73 1.77 -1.12
N GLY A 607 34.73 2.15 -1.91
CA GLY A 607 35.69 3.18 -1.51
C GLY A 607 37.00 2.98 -2.25
N GLU A 608 38.06 2.70 -1.49
CA GLU A 608 39.39 2.34 -1.98
C GLU A 608 39.35 1.12 -2.92
N HIS A 609 38.63 0.08 -2.53
CA HIS A 609 38.41 -1.10 -3.34
C HIS A 609 36.96 -1.12 -3.84
N LYS A 610 36.77 -1.35 -5.15
CA LYS A 610 35.45 -1.52 -5.78
C LYS A 610 35.18 -2.98 -6.18
N SER A 611 36.17 -3.84 -6.01
CA SER A 611 36.15 -5.28 -6.27
C SER A 611 36.99 -5.98 -5.20
N PRO A 612 36.72 -7.25 -4.86
CA PRO A 612 37.61 -8.02 -4.00
C PRO A 612 39.02 -8.06 -4.60
N THR A 613 40.05 -7.87 -3.79
CA THR A 613 41.44 -8.07 -4.23
C THR A 613 41.81 -9.56 -4.21
N LYS A 614 42.96 -9.91 -4.77
CA LYS A 614 43.46 -11.29 -4.74
C LYS A 614 43.60 -11.76 -3.28
N GLU A 615 44.19 -10.94 -2.43
CA GLU A 615 44.44 -11.23 -1.01
C GLU A 615 43.12 -11.43 -0.25
N MET A 616 42.08 -10.66 -0.58
CA MET A 616 40.75 -10.84 0.03
C MET A 616 40.06 -12.15 -0.39
N LEU A 617 40.44 -12.72 -1.54
CA LEU A 617 39.90 -13.97 -2.08
C LEU A 617 40.74 -15.20 -1.71
N GLU A 618 41.95 -15.02 -1.16
CA GLU A 618 42.85 -16.11 -0.80
C GLU A 618 42.22 -17.04 0.26
N GLY A 619 42.26 -18.34 -0.01
CA GLY A 619 41.73 -19.37 0.89
C GLY A 619 40.21 -19.55 0.84
N LEU A 620 39.49 -18.87 -0.07
CA LEU A 620 38.08 -19.15 -0.36
C LEU A 620 37.96 -20.29 -1.38
N ASP A 621 37.04 -21.23 -1.11
CA ASP A 621 36.62 -22.28 -2.05
C ASP A 621 35.44 -21.80 -2.92
N VAL A 622 34.64 -20.84 -2.43
CA VAL A 622 33.48 -20.29 -3.15
C VAL A 622 33.13 -18.88 -2.67
N PHE A 623 32.64 -18.04 -3.59
CA PHE A 623 32.17 -16.68 -3.30
C PHE A 623 30.65 -16.57 -3.48
N VAL A 624 29.92 -16.16 -2.45
CA VAL A 624 28.46 -16.03 -2.47
C VAL A 624 28.07 -14.56 -2.66
N ILE A 625 27.17 -14.27 -3.60
CA ILE A 625 26.63 -12.94 -3.88
C ILE A 625 25.14 -12.91 -3.54
N ASP A 626 24.79 -12.08 -2.56
CA ASP A 626 23.42 -11.76 -2.16
C ASP A 626 23.19 -10.25 -2.23
N LEU A 627 22.72 -9.78 -3.39
CA LEU A 627 22.43 -8.37 -3.64
C LEU A 627 21.01 -8.20 -4.16
N HIS A 628 20.24 -7.32 -3.50
CA HIS A 628 18.90 -6.94 -3.93
C HIS A 628 18.99 -5.74 -4.85
N GLU A 629 18.57 -5.91 -6.08
CA GLU A 629 18.68 -4.92 -7.16
C GLU A 629 17.29 -4.33 -7.51
N VAL A 630 17.24 -3.18 -8.18
CA VAL A 630 16.02 -2.38 -8.43
C VAL A 630 15.59 -2.27 -9.90
N GLY A 631 16.23 -3.00 -10.80
CA GLY A 631 15.95 -3.14 -12.22
C GLY A 631 16.61 -2.13 -13.15
N LEU A 632 17.60 -1.38 -12.68
CA LEU A 632 18.19 -0.26 -13.41
C LEU A 632 19.70 -0.38 -13.57
N ARG A 633 20.19 -0.11 -14.78
CA ARG A 633 21.62 -0.07 -15.11
C ARG A 633 22.42 0.84 -14.17
N VAL A 634 21.82 1.95 -13.75
CA VAL A 634 22.49 2.98 -12.94
C VAL A 634 22.58 2.63 -11.46
N TYR A 635 21.89 1.58 -11.02
CA TYR A 635 22.00 1.10 -9.65
C TYR A 635 23.30 0.31 -9.47
N THR A 636 24.18 0.81 -8.62
CA THR A 636 25.60 0.42 -8.57
C THR A 636 25.82 -1.04 -8.15
N TYR A 637 24.84 -1.71 -7.54
CA TYR A 637 24.94 -3.12 -7.19
C TYR A 637 25.18 -4.00 -8.44
N LEU A 638 24.68 -3.59 -9.62
CA LEU A 638 25.03 -4.26 -10.88
C LEU A 638 26.51 -4.11 -11.24
N SER A 639 27.08 -2.94 -11.00
CA SER A 639 28.51 -2.71 -11.20
C SER A 639 29.35 -3.51 -10.21
N THR A 640 28.93 -3.59 -8.94
CA THR A 640 29.56 -4.44 -7.92
C THR A 640 29.49 -5.92 -8.31
N LEU A 641 28.34 -6.41 -8.77
CA LEU A 641 28.18 -7.77 -9.29
C LEU A 641 29.21 -8.06 -10.40
N LYS A 642 29.30 -7.21 -11.42
CA LYS A 642 30.25 -7.40 -12.54
C LYS A 642 31.69 -7.46 -12.06
N LEU A 643 32.07 -6.53 -11.19
CA LEU A 643 33.43 -6.43 -10.66
C LEU A 643 33.81 -7.65 -9.80
N CYS A 644 32.87 -8.17 -9.00
CA CYS A 644 33.08 -9.39 -8.22
C CYS A 644 33.21 -10.62 -9.11
N LEU A 645 32.35 -10.75 -10.13
CA LEU A 645 32.42 -11.84 -11.11
C LEU A 645 33.78 -11.84 -11.84
N ASP A 646 34.24 -10.67 -12.29
CA ASP A 646 35.54 -10.52 -12.96
C ASP A 646 36.71 -10.87 -12.04
N SER A 647 36.69 -10.42 -10.79
CA SER A 647 37.77 -10.72 -9.83
C SER A 647 37.80 -12.21 -9.45
N CYS A 648 36.64 -12.82 -9.21
CA CYS A 648 36.55 -14.26 -8.94
C CYS A 648 37.01 -15.09 -10.14
N ALA A 649 36.63 -14.68 -11.36
CA ALA A 649 37.06 -15.29 -12.61
C ALA A 649 38.60 -15.26 -12.78
N GLN A 650 39.23 -14.12 -12.51
CA GLN A 650 40.70 -13.97 -12.58
C GLN A 650 41.44 -14.83 -11.56
N ASN A 651 40.84 -15.09 -10.40
CA ASN A 651 41.41 -15.88 -9.31
C ASN A 651 40.91 -17.34 -9.27
N ASN A 652 40.14 -17.78 -10.26
CA ASN A 652 39.54 -19.12 -10.35
C ASN A 652 38.67 -19.51 -9.13
N ILE A 653 37.92 -18.56 -8.58
CA ILE A 653 36.98 -18.80 -7.48
C ILE A 653 35.56 -19.04 -8.04
N PRO A 654 34.93 -20.20 -7.77
CA PRO A 654 33.52 -20.44 -8.05
C PRO A 654 32.59 -19.41 -7.41
N VAL A 655 31.46 -19.09 -8.05
CA VAL A 655 30.52 -18.08 -7.57
C VAL A 655 29.12 -18.66 -7.44
N ILE A 656 28.42 -18.34 -6.34
CA ILE A 656 27.00 -18.61 -6.15
C ILE A 656 26.26 -17.26 -6.10
N VAL A 657 25.33 -17.04 -7.01
CA VAL A 657 24.44 -15.86 -6.98
C VAL A 657 23.07 -16.25 -6.43
N ILE A 658 22.67 -15.59 -5.36
CA ILE A 658 21.31 -15.69 -4.83
C ILE A 658 20.42 -14.74 -5.66
N ASN A 659 19.45 -15.32 -6.36
CA ASN A 659 18.66 -14.60 -7.34
C ASN A 659 17.34 -14.11 -6.75
N TYR A 660 17.20 -12.79 -6.66
CA TYR A 660 16.02 -12.05 -6.20
C TYR A 660 15.19 -11.57 -7.40
N PRO A 661 13.86 -11.41 -7.27
CA PRO A 661 13.08 -10.77 -8.32
C PRO A 661 13.47 -9.30 -8.47
N ASN A 662 13.42 -8.79 -9.69
CA ASN A 662 13.69 -7.38 -10.01
C ASN A 662 12.41 -6.55 -9.82
N PRO A 663 12.30 -5.60 -8.88
CA PRO A 663 11.04 -4.92 -8.50
C PRO A 663 10.33 -4.11 -9.60
N ILE A 664 10.96 -3.92 -10.77
CA ILE A 664 10.34 -3.29 -11.94
C ILE A 664 10.30 -4.22 -13.17
N TYR A 665 10.38 -5.54 -12.98
CA TYR A 665 10.40 -6.55 -14.07
C TYR A 665 9.18 -6.49 -15.00
N PHE A 666 8.07 -5.89 -14.58
CA PHE A 666 6.89 -5.66 -15.43
C PHE A 666 7.16 -4.66 -16.56
N TRP A 667 8.17 -3.80 -16.44
CA TRP A 667 8.64 -2.98 -17.55
C TRP A 667 9.63 -3.76 -18.42
N PRO A 668 9.36 -3.89 -19.73
CA PRO A 668 10.31 -4.53 -20.63
C PRO A 668 11.59 -3.69 -20.77
N PRO A 669 12.69 -4.28 -21.28
CA PRO A 669 13.94 -3.56 -21.48
C PRO A 669 13.75 -2.30 -22.35
N GLN A 670 14.03 -1.12 -21.80
CA GLN A 670 13.74 0.17 -22.46
C GLN A 670 14.69 1.30 -21.99
N GLY A 671 14.63 2.43 -22.69
CA GLY A 671 15.48 3.59 -22.45
C GLY A 671 16.86 3.51 -23.14
N PRO A 672 17.71 4.53 -22.96
CA PRO A 672 18.98 4.66 -23.66
C PRO A 672 19.95 3.53 -23.30
N GLU A 673 20.71 3.05 -24.28
CA GLU A 673 21.76 2.04 -24.10
C GLU A 673 23.08 2.67 -23.66
N LEU A 674 23.86 1.90 -22.91
CA LEU A 674 25.22 2.28 -22.56
C LEU A 674 26.13 2.14 -23.78
N GLN A 675 26.83 3.21 -24.13
CA GLN A 675 27.79 3.26 -25.22
C GLN A 675 29.22 3.20 -24.73
N LYS A 676 30.12 2.77 -25.62
CA LYS A 676 31.55 2.72 -25.34
C LYS A 676 32.09 4.11 -24.98
N GLY A 677 32.86 4.21 -23.90
CA GLY A 677 33.41 5.47 -23.38
C GLY A 677 32.55 6.15 -22.31
N PHE A 678 31.29 5.73 -22.15
CA PHE A 678 30.38 6.24 -21.12
C PHE A 678 30.32 5.35 -19.87
N GLU A 679 31.10 4.28 -19.80
CA GLU A 679 31.17 3.39 -18.65
C GLU A 679 31.60 4.14 -17.39
N SER A 680 31.04 3.75 -16.26
CA SER A 680 31.35 4.28 -14.93
C SER A 680 30.79 3.35 -13.85
N LEU A 681 30.86 3.74 -12.57
CA LEU A 681 30.25 2.94 -11.49
C LEU A 681 28.71 2.88 -11.61
N VAL A 682 28.07 3.85 -12.24
CA VAL A 682 26.62 3.86 -12.56
C VAL A 682 26.32 3.26 -13.95
N GLY A 683 27.23 2.44 -14.47
CA GLY A 683 27.05 1.75 -15.75
C GLY A 683 28.29 0.98 -16.17
N LYS A 684 28.45 -0.26 -15.64
CA LYS A 684 29.54 -1.19 -16.03
C LYS A 684 29.10 -2.33 -16.95
N ILE A 685 27.81 -2.62 -17.03
CA ILE A 685 27.25 -3.68 -17.87
C ILE A 685 26.52 -3.02 -19.04
N TYR A 686 26.80 -3.46 -20.26
CA TYR A 686 26.15 -2.95 -21.47
C TYR A 686 24.71 -3.45 -21.54
N THR A 687 23.80 -2.65 -21.00
CA THR A 687 22.35 -2.89 -21.04
C THR A 687 21.60 -1.60 -21.40
N LYS A 688 20.33 -1.75 -21.75
CA LYS A 688 19.36 -0.65 -21.72
C LYS A 688 19.22 -0.12 -20.29
N PHE A 689 18.79 1.13 -20.17
CA PHE A 689 18.62 1.81 -18.88
C PHE A 689 17.75 1.00 -17.90
N ILE A 690 16.55 0.58 -18.33
CA ILE A 690 15.80 -0.52 -17.71
C ILE A 690 16.22 -1.79 -18.43
N HIS A 691 16.83 -2.73 -17.71
CA HIS A 691 17.38 -3.95 -18.33
C HIS A 691 16.39 -5.11 -18.40
N GLY A 692 15.30 -5.11 -17.62
CA GLY A 692 14.23 -6.11 -17.69
C GLY A 692 14.66 -7.55 -17.36
N GLN A 693 15.68 -7.71 -16.52
CA GLN A 693 16.28 -9.00 -16.13
C GLN A 693 16.41 -9.06 -14.61
N ASN A 694 16.44 -10.25 -14.01
CA ASN A 694 16.86 -10.43 -12.61
C ASN A 694 18.39 -10.48 -12.48
N ILE A 695 18.90 -10.40 -11.26
CA ILE A 695 20.35 -10.31 -11.02
C ILE A 695 21.10 -11.56 -11.47
N GLY A 696 20.51 -12.75 -11.36
CA GLY A 696 21.07 -14.00 -11.86
C GLY A 696 21.16 -14.05 -13.39
N GLU A 697 20.11 -13.59 -14.09
CA GLU A 697 20.08 -13.47 -15.56
C GLU A 697 21.14 -12.47 -16.05
N ILE A 698 21.36 -11.37 -15.31
CA ILE A 698 22.42 -10.41 -15.62
C ILE A 698 23.80 -11.02 -15.36
N ALA A 699 23.98 -11.74 -14.26
CA ALA A 699 25.23 -12.43 -13.98
C ALA A 699 25.62 -13.37 -15.13
N LEU A 700 24.67 -14.14 -15.67
CA LEU A 700 24.89 -15.01 -16.83
C LEU A 700 25.23 -14.23 -18.10
N SER A 701 24.43 -13.21 -18.45
CA SER A 701 24.59 -12.46 -19.70
C SER A 701 25.83 -11.58 -19.71
N SER A 702 26.26 -11.08 -18.55
CA SER A 702 27.47 -10.26 -18.41
C SER A 702 28.77 -10.99 -18.75
N ARG A 703 28.75 -12.33 -18.82
CA ARG A 703 29.86 -13.16 -19.32
C ARG A 703 30.12 -12.96 -20.81
N ALA A 704 29.08 -12.70 -21.60
CA ALA A 704 29.15 -12.59 -23.05
C ALA A 704 29.71 -11.25 -23.54
N SER A 705 29.84 -10.26 -22.65
CA SER A 705 30.24 -8.88 -22.99
C SER A 705 31.76 -8.64 -22.95
N LEU A 706 32.58 -9.68 -22.84
CA LEU A 706 34.05 -9.56 -22.81
C LEU A 706 34.63 -9.54 -24.24
N PRO A 707 35.67 -8.71 -24.53
CA PRO A 707 36.36 -8.72 -25.81
C PRO A 707 36.90 -10.10 -26.19
N ALA A 708 36.92 -10.42 -27.50
CA ALA A 708 37.33 -11.70 -28.07
C ALA A 708 38.72 -12.21 -27.64
N GLU A 709 39.59 -11.30 -27.21
CA GLU A 709 40.96 -11.57 -26.74
C GLU A 709 40.99 -12.02 -25.27
N ALA A 710 40.06 -11.52 -24.44
CA ALA A 710 39.85 -11.98 -23.06
C ALA A 710 39.12 -13.33 -22.99
N THR A 711 38.40 -13.71 -24.05
CA THR A 711 37.69 -15.00 -24.15
C THR A 711 38.63 -16.18 -24.43
N ARG A 712 39.85 -15.94 -24.93
CA ARG A 712 40.84 -17.00 -25.20
C ARG A 712 41.77 -17.29 -24.02
N ALA A 713 42.01 -16.32 -23.14
CA ALA A 713 42.81 -16.52 -21.94
C ALA A 713 41.91 -16.77 -20.72
N LYS A 714 41.54 -18.04 -20.50
CA LYS A 714 40.79 -18.57 -19.34
C LYS A 714 39.32 -18.11 -19.26
N ALA A 715 38.43 -18.97 -19.74
CA ALA A 715 36.99 -18.94 -19.51
C ALA A 715 36.65 -18.90 -18.01
N GLY A 716 36.58 -17.71 -17.43
CA GLY A 716 36.47 -17.48 -16.00
C GLY A 716 35.02 -17.48 -15.51
N THR A 717 34.53 -18.68 -15.24
CA THR A 717 33.61 -19.14 -14.16
C THR A 717 33.00 -20.45 -14.66
N ARG A 718 33.77 -21.55 -14.68
CA ARG A 718 33.21 -22.86 -15.04
C ARG A 718 32.09 -23.30 -14.06
N ASP A 719 32.06 -22.73 -12.85
CA ASP A 719 31.10 -23.01 -11.80
C ASP A 719 30.41 -21.72 -11.29
N LEU A 720 29.56 -21.06 -12.11
CA LEU A 720 28.59 -20.08 -11.60
C LEU A 720 27.28 -20.80 -11.36
N ASP A 721 26.85 -20.80 -10.11
CA ASP A 721 25.59 -21.36 -9.69
C ASP A 721 24.58 -20.25 -9.37
N ILE A 722 23.33 -20.46 -9.77
CA ILE A 722 22.23 -19.55 -9.46
C ILE A 722 21.24 -20.26 -8.56
N ILE A 723 21.01 -19.67 -7.39
CA ILE A 723 20.00 -20.14 -6.44
C ILE A 723 18.81 -19.18 -6.53
N ASN A 724 17.73 -19.62 -7.19
CA ASN A 724 16.48 -18.87 -7.23
C ASN A 724 15.77 -18.96 -5.88
N ILE A 725 15.54 -17.82 -5.24
CA ILE A 725 14.82 -17.79 -3.96
C ILE A 725 13.29 -17.66 -4.11
N TYR A 726 12.83 -17.64 -5.37
CA TYR A 726 11.44 -17.44 -5.74
C TYR A 726 11.11 -18.29 -6.97
N LYS A 727 9.86 -18.71 -7.11
CA LYS A 727 9.35 -19.29 -8.36
C LYS A 727 9.06 -18.15 -9.34
N LYS A 728 9.46 -18.29 -10.61
CA LYS A 728 9.35 -17.24 -11.64
C LYS A 728 7.91 -16.72 -11.83
N THR A 729 6.90 -17.53 -11.47
CA THR A 729 5.46 -17.19 -11.47
C THR A 729 5.00 -16.28 -10.32
N ASP A 730 5.81 -16.08 -9.28
CA ASP A 730 5.45 -15.38 -8.04
C ASP A 730 6.09 -13.98 -7.91
N TYR A 731 6.48 -13.38 -9.03
CA TYR A 731 7.13 -12.07 -9.08
C TYR A 731 6.42 -10.98 -8.24
N LEU A 732 5.11 -10.84 -8.42
CA LEU A 732 4.28 -9.89 -7.66
C LEU A 732 4.06 -10.32 -6.21
N ASN A 733 4.12 -11.63 -5.94
CA ASN A 733 3.90 -12.21 -4.61
C ASN A 733 5.13 -12.09 -3.72
N TYR A 734 6.36 -12.08 -4.28
CA TYR A 734 7.59 -11.97 -3.50
C TYR A 734 7.67 -10.66 -2.71
N PHE A 735 7.47 -9.51 -3.34
CA PHE A 735 7.51 -8.21 -2.67
C PHE A 735 6.35 -8.00 -1.71
N LYS A 736 5.18 -8.59 -2.02
CA LYS A 736 4.00 -8.60 -1.16
C LYS A 736 4.15 -9.49 0.07
N ALA A 737 4.90 -10.59 -0.01
CA ALA A 737 5.09 -11.55 1.08
C ALA A 737 6.28 -11.23 1.99
N ASN A 738 7.35 -10.61 1.47
CA ASN A 738 8.60 -10.44 2.23
C ASN A 738 8.75 -9.08 2.95
N ASN A 739 7.78 -8.16 2.78
CA ASN A 739 7.89 -6.72 3.07
C ASN A 739 9.12 -6.14 2.38
N TYR A 740 8.92 -5.37 1.30
CA TYR A 740 10.01 -4.74 0.55
C TYR A 740 11.08 -4.20 1.51
N LEU A 741 12.29 -4.75 1.40
CA LEU A 741 13.43 -4.33 2.17
C LEU A 741 14.24 -3.37 1.32
N PRO A 742 14.38 -2.11 1.75
CA PRO A 742 15.05 -1.13 0.93
C PRO A 742 16.53 -1.45 0.83
N ALA A 743 16.97 -1.75 -0.39
CA ALA A 743 18.38 -1.94 -0.71
C ALA A 743 19.20 -0.65 -0.60
N SER A 744 18.52 0.51 -0.70
CA SER A 744 19.09 1.84 -0.51
C SER A 744 18.17 2.69 0.40
N PRO A 745 18.72 3.49 1.32
CA PRO A 745 17.93 4.29 2.25
C PRO A 745 16.96 5.30 1.59
N ASN A 746 17.25 5.73 0.36
CA ASN A 746 16.41 6.68 -0.39
C ASN A 746 15.44 5.98 -1.35
N LEU A 747 15.52 4.66 -1.48
CA LEU A 747 14.52 3.83 -2.17
C LEU A 747 13.76 3.04 -1.11
N ALA A 748 13.17 3.77 -0.15
CA ALA A 748 12.57 3.22 1.06
C ALA A 748 11.23 2.50 0.81
N THR A 749 10.53 2.81 -0.27
CA THR A 749 9.23 2.24 -0.65
C THR A 749 9.22 1.80 -2.11
N LEU A 750 8.25 0.97 -2.49
CA LEU A 750 8.08 0.56 -3.89
C LEU A 750 7.73 1.76 -4.79
N GLU A 751 6.98 2.74 -4.30
CA GLU A 751 6.68 3.97 -5.04
C GLU A 751 7.95 4.75 -5.38
N ALA A 752 8.90 4.83 -4.44
CA ALA A 752 10.21 5.42 -4.71
C ALA A 752 10.96 4.61 -5.79
N VAL A 753 10.92 3.28 -5.72
CA VAL A 753 11.50 2.39 -6.75
C VAL A 753 10.84 2.58 -8.12
N TYR A 754 9.52 2.79 -8.19
CA TYR A 754 8.82 3.03 -9.45
C TYR A 754 9.07 4.42 -10.03
N CYS A 755 9.26 5.43 -9.17
CA CYS A 755 9.61 6.78 -9.61
C CYS A 755 11.09 6.93 -9.95
N TYR A 756 11.96 6.11 -9.37
CA TYR A 756 13.42 6.19 -9.58
C TYR A 756 13.86 6.12 -11.05
N PRO A 757 13.32 5.21 -11.91
CA PRO A 757 13.59 5.21 -13.35
C PRO A 757 13.22 6.51 -14.09
N ILE A 758 12.37 7.36 -13.49
CA ILE A 758 11.94 8.65 -14.03
C ILE A 758 12.85 9.77 -13.51
N THR A 759 13.11 9.78 -12.21
CA THR A 759 13.70 10.94 -11.52
C THR A 759 15.20 10.82 -11.27
N VAL A 760 15.82 9.64 -11.42
CA VAL A 760 17.28 9.48 -11.20
C VAL A 760 18.12 10.42 -12.07
N PHE A 761 17.67 10.77 -13.28
CA PHE A 761 18.40 11.68 -14.15
C PHE A 761 18.55 13.11 -13.57
N ILE A 762 17.67 13.48 -12.62
CA ILE A 762 17.74 14.76 -11.89
C ILE A 762 19.01 14.84 -11.04
N GLU A 763 19.58 13.70 -10.62
CA GLU A 763 20.88 13.65 -9.94
C GLU A 763 21.99 14.30 -10.76
N GLY A 764 21.92 14.22 -12.10
CA GLY A 764 22.84 14.86 -13.04
C GLY A 764 22.69 16.38 -13.15
N THR A 765 21.82 17.01 -12.37
CA THR A 765 21.48 18.43 -12.45
C THR A 765 21.50 19.13 -11.09
N ASN A 766 21.44 20.45 -11.09
CA ASN A 766 21.34 21.24 -9.87
C ASN A 766 19.94 21.28 -9.22
N TYR A 767 18.95 20.55 -9.75
CA TYR A 767 17.64 20.39 -9.12
C TYR A 767 17.65 19.28 -8.07
N SER A 768 16.81 19.41 -7.04
CA SER A 768 16.58 18.38 -6.04
C SER A 768 15.67 17.28 -6.57
N GLU A 769 16.08 16.03 -6.41
CA GLU A 769 15.29 14.81 -6.61
C GLU A 769 14.56 14.37 -5.33
N GLY A 770 14.34 15.29 -4.38
CA GLY A 770 13.59 15.04 -3.15
C GLY A 770 14.38 14.37 -2.03
N ARG A 771 15.68 14.05 -2.22
CA ARG A 771 16.54 13.60 -1.12
C ARG A 771 16.59 14.63 0.02
N GLY A 772 16.68 14.14 1.25
CA GLY A 772 16.55 14.99 2.45
C GLY A 772 15.10 15.28 2.86
N THR A 773 14.13 14.54 2.32
CA THR A 773 12.71 14.67 2.67
C THR A 773 12.09 13.29 2.97
N GLY A 774 10.78 13.25 3.27
CA GLY A 774 10.03 11.99 3.39
C GLY A 774 9.76 11.27 2.06
N TYR A 775 9.99 11.93 0.92
CA TYR A 775 9.59 11.45 -0.41
C TYR A 775 10.73 11.51 -1.44
N PRO A 776 11.91 10.90 -1.17
CA PRO A 776 13.00 10.86 -2.14
C PRO A 776 12.54 10.19 -3.44
N PHE A 777 12.97 10.75 -4.58
CA PHE A 777 12.67 10.33 -5.95
C PHE A 777 11.20 10.39 -6.39
N GLN A 778 10.27 10.66 -5.47
CA GLN A 778 8.85 10.83 -5.77
C GLN A 778 8.48 12.29 -6.03
N GLN A 779 9.40 13.22 -5.77
CA GLN A 779 9.24 14.64 -6.04
C GLN A 779 10.53 15.25 -6.58
N ILE A 780 10.38 16.33 -7.35
CA ILE A 780 11.48 17.10 -7.92
C ILE A 780 11.24 18.58 -7.72
N GLY A 781 12.29 19.38 -7.58
CA GLY A 781 12.13 20.84 -7.42
C GLY A 781 13.42 21.59 -7.14
N ALA A 782 13.32 22.92 -7.04
CA ALA A 782 14.41 23.80 -6.62
C ALA A 782 13.84 25.13 -6.07
N PRO A 783 14.64 25.96 -5.38
CA PRO A 783 14.16 27.22 -4.80
C PRO A 783 13.65 28.26 -5.81
N TRP A 784 14.02 28.15 -7.07
CA TRP A 784 13.63 29.07 -8.15
C TRP A 784 12.51 28.52 -9.04
N VAL A 785 12.03 27.31 -8.78
CA VAL A 785 10.97 26.70 -9.58
C VAL A 785 9.62 27.21 -9.10
N ASP A 786 8.72 27.55 -10.02
CA ASP A 786 7.29 27.67 -9.76
C ASP A 786 6.64 26.29 -9.97
N GLY A 787 6.22 25.67 -8.87
CA GLY A 787 5.63 24.32 -8.88
C GLY A 787 4.33 24.24 -9.67
N LYS A 788 3.48 25.27 -9.60
CA LYS A 788 2.20 25.31 -10.32
C LYS A 788 2.42 25.41 -11.82
N LYS A 789 3.34 26.28 -12.24
CA LYS A 789 3.73 26.43 -13.65
C LYS A 789 4.33 25.13 -14.19
N LEU A 790 5.22 24.50 -13.44
CA LEU A 790 5.84 23.23 -13.83
C LEU A 790 4.79 22.11 -13.98
N ALA A 791 3.92 21.92 -12.96
CA ALA A 791 2.84 20.93 -13.00
C ALA A 791 1.92 21.14 -14.20
N LYS A 792 1.50 22.39 -14.44
CA LYS A 792 0.62 22.73 -15.59
C LYS A 792 1.26 22.35 -16.92
N VAL A 793 2.52 22.70 -17.14
CA VAL A 793 3.22 22.39 -18.40
C VAL A 793 3.41 20.87 -18.56
N LEU A 794 3.83 20.16 -17.53
CA LEU A 794 4.00 18.70 -17.59
C LEU A 794 2.67 17.97 -17.84
N ASN A 795 1.60 18.32 -17.12
CA ASN A 795 0.29 17.73 -17.31
C ASN A 795 -0.30 18.03 -18.70
N SER A 796 0.00 19.20 -19.28
CA SER A 796 -0.44 19.54 -20.65
C SER A 796 0.13 18.61 -21.73
N LYS A 797 1.26 17.94 -21.45
CA LYS A 797 1.87 16.95 -22.35
C LYS A 797 1.14 15.61 -22.36
N LYS A 798 0.16 15.40 -21.46
CA LYS A 798 -0.70 14.19 -21.39
C LYS A 798 0.12 12.90 -21.36
N LEU A 799 1.17 12.87 -20.54
CA LEU A 799 2.02 11.69 -20.41
C LEU A 799 1.20 10.52 -19.84
N PRO A 800 1.28 9.33 -20.44
CA PRO A 800 0.39 8.23 -20.09
C PRO A 800 0.78 7.60 -18.74
N GLY A 801 -0.20 7.38 -17.87
CA GLY A 801 -0.04 6.64 -16.60
C GLY A 801 0.57 7.45 -15.45
N ILE A 802 0.82 8.75 -15.64
CA ILE A 802 1.41 9.65 -14.65
C ILE A 802 0.68 10.99 -14.58
N TYR A 803 0.58 11.54 -13.37
CA TYR A 803 0.10 12.90 -13.08
C TYR A 803 1.11 13.65 -12.21
N PHE A 804 1.25 14.96 -12.42
CA PHE A 804 2.17 15.82 -11.68
C PHE A 804 1.39 16.79 -10.80
N GLU A 805 1.56 16.69 -9.48
CA GLU A 805 0.95 17.61 -8.51
C GLU A 805 1.97 18.68 -8.09
N PRO A 806 1.61 19.98 -8.04
CA PRO A 806 2.52 20.99 -7.51
C PRO A 806 2.81 20.74 -6.03
N VAL A 807 4.08 20.82 -5.62
CA VAL A 807 4.50 20.56 -4.23
C VAL A 807 5.51 21.60 -3.75
N GLU A 808 5.54 21.84 -2.44
CA GLU A 808 6.57 22.59 -1.74
C GLU A 808 7.23 21.70 -0.68
N PHE A 809 8.57 21.69 -0.63
CA PHE A 809 9.33 20.88 0.30
C PHE A 809 10.65 21.54 0.71
N VAL A 810 11.16 21.19 1.89
CA VAL A 810 12.45 21.67 2.39
C VAL A 810 13.38 20.47 2.61
N PRO A 811 14.43 20.29 1.79
CA PRO A 811 15.43 19.26 2.04
C PRO A 811 16.19 19.52 3.34
N VAL A 812 16.30 18.51 4.20
CA VAL A 812 17.05 18.55 5.46
C VAL A 812 18.07 17.41 5.52
N SER A 813 19.09 17.58 6.35
CA SER A 813 20.08 16.52 6.59
C SER A 813 19.44 15.35 7.31
N ILE A 814 19.45 14.17 6.71
CA ILE A 814 18.97 12.92 7.30
C ILE A 814 20.15 11.96 7.35
N ASN A 815 20.65 11.68 8.56
CA ASN A 815 21.81 10.80 8.74
C ASN A 815 21.55 9.41 8.15
N GLY A 816 22.51 8.90 7.38
CA GLY A 816 22.40 7.60 6.72
C GLY A 816 21.41 7.52 5.55
N ARG A 817 20.85 8.66 5.12
CA ARG A 817 20.08 8.77 3.87
C ARG A 817 20.63 9.86 2.96
N ALA A 818 20.69 11.08 3.46
CA ALA A 818 21.18 12.25 2.74
C ALA A 818 21.70 13.29 3.74
N SER A 819 22.98 13.24 4.09
CA SER A 819 23.65 14.24 4.95
C SER A 819 23.80 15.60 4.28
N VAL A 820 24.01 15.60 2.96
CA VAL A 820 24.19 16.83 2.15
C VAL A 820 23.23 16.83 0.96
N PRO A 821 21.90 16.95 1.19
CA PRO A 821 20.94 17.02 0.09
C PRO A 821 21.08 18.35 -0.65
N LYS A 822 20.73 18.36 -1.94
CA LYS A 822 20.64 19.59 -2.73
C LYS A 822 19.64 20.55 -2.09
N HIS A 823 20.00 21.83 -2.05
CA HIS A 823 19.18 22.90 -1.47
C HIS A 823 18.82 22.71 0.01
N LYS A 824 19.68 22.05 0.80
CA LYS A 824 19.53 21.91 2.25
C LYS A 824 19.07 23.21 2.92
N GLY A 825 17.96 23.14 3.66
CA GLY A 825 17.39 24.25 4.43
C GLY A 825 16.66 25.32 3.61
N LYS A 826 16.57 25.17 2.28
CA LYS A 826 15.85 26.12 1.41
C LYS A 826 14.49 25.54 0.99
N ILE A 827 13.47 26.39 0.95
CA ILE A 827 12.17 26.05 0.37
C ILE A 827 12.38 25.77 -1.12
N CYS A 828 11.98 24.58 -1.55
CA CYS A 828 11.95 24.17 -2.94
C CYS A 828 10.49 24.01 -3.35
N GLN A 829 10.14 24.52 -4.52
CA GLN A 829 8.87 24.20 -5.16
C GLN A 829 9.13 23.32 -6.38
N GLY A 830 8.11 22.57 -6.79
CA GLY A 830 8.21 21.70 -7.95
C GLY A 830 7.01 20.79 -8.10
N VAL A 831 7.24 19.52 -8.43
CA VAL A 831 6.17 18.54 -8.65
C VAL A 831 6.38 17.23 -7.91
N PHE A 832 5.30 16.67 -7.39
CA PHE A 832 5.18 15.31 -6.90
C PHE A 832 4.62 14.41 -8.02
N LEU A 833 5.19 13.22 -8.19
CA LEU A 833 4.84 12.29 -9.26
C LEU A 833 3.82 11.26 -8.75
N HIS A 834 2.66 11.20 -9.39
CA HIS A 834 1.62 10.21 -9.12
C HIS A 834 1.54 9.21 -10.27
N LEU A 835 1.98 7.97 -10.04
CA LEU A 835 1.90 6.90 -11.04
C LEU A 835 0.57 6.13 -10.85
N TYR A 836 -0.43 6.44 -11.68
CA TYR A 836 -1.76 5.82 -11.57
C TYR A 836 -1.94 4.57 -12.45
N ASP A 837 -1.08 4.39 -13.48
CA ASP A 837 -1.07 3.19 -14.34
C ASP A 837 0.35 2.87 -14.82
N LEU A 838 1.07 2.05 -14.04
CA LEU A 838 2.46 1.68 -14.29
C LEU A 838 2.68 1.07 -15.68
N ASN A 839 1.71 0.32 -16.22
CA ASN A 839 1.84 -0.35 -17.51
C ASN A 839 1.92 0.62 -18.69
N LYS A 840 1.40 1.84 -18.50
CA LYS A 840 1.39 2.88 -19.54
C LYS A 840 2.56 3.86 -19.43
N VAL A 841 3.19 3.96 -18.27
CA VAL A 841 4.33 4.86 -18.06
C VAL A 841 5.52 4.41 -18.90
N LYS A 842 6.16 5.36 -19.59
CA LYS A 842 7.46 5.20 -20.25
C LYS A 842 8.54 5.93 -19.44
N PRO A 843 9.24 5.27 -18.51
CA PRO A 843 9.92 6.00 -17.45
C PRO A 843 11.06 6.91 -17.92
N ALA A 844 11.95 6.39 -18.77
CA ALA A 844 13.07 7.17 -19.31
C ALA A 844 12.60 8.35 -20.18
N ASP A 845 11.58 8.14 -21.01
CA ASP A 845 11.01 9.20 -21.85
C ASP A 845 10.38 10.30 -20.98
N THR A 846 9.64 9.92 -19.94
CA THR A 846 9.08 10.86 -18.96
C THR A 846 10.18 11.65 -18.26
N GLY A 847 11.27 10.99 -17.82
CA GLY A 847 12.43 11.64 -17.21
C GLY A 847 13.09 12.66 -18.14
N LYS A 848 13.24 12.31 -19.42
CA LYS A 848 13.74 13.22 -20.46
C LYS A 848 12.86 14.46 -20.61
N ILE A 849 11.54 14.26 -20.71
CA ILE A 849 10.55 15.34 -20.87
C ILE A 849 10.55 16.26 -19.65
N ILE A 850 10.71 15.72 -18.46
CA ILE A 850 10.86 16.51 -17.22
C ILE A 850 12.09 17.41 -17.31
N LEU A 851 13.25 16.85 -17.68
CA LEU A 851 14.49 17.61 -17.83
C LEU A 851 14.35 18.72 -18.88
N GLU A 852 13.83 18.39 -20.06
CA GLU A 852 13.56 19.37 -21.13
C GLU A 852 12.65 20.50 -20.62
N THR A 853 11.59 20.15 -19.88
CA THR A 853 10.64 21.15 -19.36
C THR A 853 11.30 22.06 -18.33
N LEU A 854 12.13 21.51 -17.43
CA LEU A 854 12.87 22.30 -16.44
C LEU A 854 13.87 23.25 -17.12
N PHE A 855 14.66 22.76 -18.07
CA PHE A 855 15.66 23.56 -18.78
C PHE A 855 15.02 24.64 -19.66
N ASN A 856 13.87 24.36 -20.27
CA ASN A 856 13.14 25.36 -21.05
C ASN A 856 12.45 26.43 -20.19
N LEU A 857 11.94 26.06 -19.01
CA LEU A 857 11.27 27.01 -18.11
C LEU A 857 12.25 27.87 -17.33
N TYR A 858 13.47 27.38 -17.07
CA TYR A 858 14.46 28.02 -16.20
C TYR A 858 15.89 28.02 -16.79
N PRO A 859 16.10 28.43 -18.05
CA PRO A 859 17.35 28.23 -18.78
C PRO A 859 18.58 28.84 -18.08
N GLU A 860 18.45 30.02 -17.47
CA GLU A 860 19.54 30.70 -16.76
C GLU A 860 19.89 30.04 -15.40
N LYS A 861 19.01 29.20 -14.86
CA LYS A 861 19.18 28.55 -13.56
C LYS A 861 19.52 27.07 -13.68
N SER A 862 19.18 26.42 -14.79
CA SER A 862 19.44 25.00 -15.00
C SER A 862 20.93 24.73 -15.24
N GLN A 863 21.50 23.80 -14.48
CA GLN A 863 22.91 23.42 -14.62
C GLN A 863 23.07 21.91 -14.58
N LEU A 864 23.96 21.38 -15.43
CA LEU A 864 24.43 20.00 -15.34
C LEU A 864 25.55 19.89 -14.30
N ILE A 865 25.48 18.86 -13.47
CA ILE A 865 26.54 18.52 -12.52
C ILE A 865 27.66 17.80 -13.28
N LYS A 866 28.91 18.19 -13.03
CA LYS A 866 30.10 17.61 -13.64
C LYS A 866 30.99 16.92 -12.60
N PHE A 867 31.54 15.76 -12.95
CA PHE A 867 32.60 15.08 -12.20
C PHE A 867 33.79 14.85 -13.11
N GLY A 868 34.99 15.32 -12.71
CA GLY A 868 36.20 15.21 -13.53
C GLY A 868 36.06 15.84 -14.91
N GLY A 869 35.31 16.96 -15.02
CA GLY A 869 35.07 17.68 -16.28
C GLY A 869 33.98 17.08 -17.18
N LYS A 870 33.43 15.90 -16.89
CA LYS A 870 32.37 15.25 -17.67
C LYS A 870 31.00 15.41 -17.00
N ASN A 871 29.92 15.54 -17.78
CA ASN A 871 28.57 15.64 -17.20
C ASN A 871 28.17 14.31 -16.57
N PHE A 872 27.67 14.36 -15.33
CA PHE A 872 27.18 13.17 -14.65
C PHE A 872 25.93 12.59 -15.32
N LEU A 873 25.09 13.46 -15.90
CA LEU A 873 23.92 13.06 -16.68
C LEU A 873 24.30 12.08 -17.81
N ASP A 874 25.42 12.31 -18.51
CA ASP A 874 25.85 11.46 -19.62
C ASP A 874 26.21 10.03 -19.15
N LYS A 875 26.70 9.92 -17.91
CA LYS A 875 26.98 8.62 -17.27
C LYS A 875 25.70 7.90 -16.87
N LEU A 876 24.67 8.61 -16.42
CA LEU A 876 23.35 8.05 -16.11
C LEU A 876 22.63 7.59 -17.40
N VAL A 877 22.65 8.42 -18.44
CA VAL A 877 22.03 8.15 -19.74
C VAL A 877 22.79 7.07 -20.51
N GLY A 878 24.11 6.99 -20.34
CA GLY A 878 24.98 6.03 -21.02
C GLY A 878 25.50 6.54 -22.38
N ASN A 879 25.22 7.79 -22.71
CA ASN A 879 25.71 8.55 -23.86
C ASN A 879 25.46 10.05 -23.61
N ASP A 880 25.96 10.92 -24.48
CA ASP A 880 25.84 12.38 -24.38
C ASP A 880 24.60 12.96 -25.09
N SER A 881 23.71 12.11 -25.62
CA SER A 881 22.58 12.59 -26.43
C SER A 881 21.65 13.52 -25.65
N TRP A 882 21.56 13.39 -24.33
CA TRP A 882 20.69 14.23 -23.51
C TRP A 882 21.30 15.58 -23.14
N SER A 883 22.56 15.60 -22.71
CA SER A 883 23.22 16.89 -22.42
C SER A 883 23.37 17.76 -23.67
N ASN A 884 23.62 17.15 -24.83
CA ASN A 884 23.80 17.86 -26.10
C ASN A 884 22.60 18.71 -26.54
N PHE A 885 21.35 18.33 -26.20
CA PHE A 885 20.18 19.19 -26.50
C PHE A 885 19.75 20.07 -25.33
N LEU A 886 20.06 19.70 -24.08
CA LEU A 886 19.71 20.52 -22.90
C LEU A 886 20.55 21.80 -22.81
N VAL A 887 21.76 21.79 -23.38
CA VAL A 887 22.75 22.89 -23.27
C VAL A 887 23.00 23.55 -24.63
N LYS A 888 21.99 23.63 -25.52
CA LYS A 888 22.16 24.41 -26.75
C LYS A 888 22.49 25.88 -26.40
N PRO A 889 23.46 26.49 -27.08
CA PRO A 889 24.01 27.81 -26.74
C PRO A 889 22.98 28.94 -26.81
#